data_AF-A0A9E6AMU6-F1
#
_entry.id   AF-A0A9E6AMU6-F1
#
_cell.length_a   1.000
_cell.length_b   1.000
_cell.length_c   1.000
_cell.angle_alpha   90.00
_cell.angle_beta   90.00
_cell.angle_gamma   90.00
#
_symmetry.space_group_name_H-M   'P 1'
#
loop_
_entity.id
_entity.type
_entity.pdbx_description
1 polymer ?
#
loop_
_entity_poly.entity_id
_entity_poly.type
_entity_poly.pdbx_seq_one_letter_code
_entity_poly.pdbx_strand_id
1 'polypeptide(L)'
;MTESSDPDDTPRPATPDAPAPELELEASPEAAAALSASSDADVEATTLSEAESPAKVPESTPTTEEEAPRQRSSLKQRASGLLLLLLGSLPAFTLMGTNDHWRASVPVGLLSCLLAALGAMQMIGSFGDTEGPVARRGTLGELAPRLLEATLSGSALLAVLYAAVQGVLPKQMWLCAVLVPATFLWLVTAIYRTGRTFGAWREDEGGRDRRLHERHGFWLIAITTLIYLPLLGSYSLSDPWETHYGEVAREMLSRDDWISLWWAQDGWFWSKPILNFWMQGLSFSLLGVQFEPGQMLAAVNQGLDPHPEWAARTPLFILTLLGEYSLYKGVAQAYGRRPAFFGVLILLSTPYWYFVAHQTMADMPYVAPLCAAMGLLLLALNTDADKIAPSFELHLGARRLRISAFHLVFGVILLTIIPQVLYLYSRNVAFHLGEGEFSFSRIREWLGAFGYQFHADVFWSGSGGGNCGLPGNRACVRSEPVNRQLQPWILASLWTALTAALLISNRRERRLKRIAYLAAWYFVALAAMGKGAPGFILPVFAFGAFIVATRRFDELGHAELPACLALLLCVALPWYVQMFMRHGSPFTDRLIFHDMFKRAFVHVHDTNKGSDVSFRYYLWQLGYGLFPWSGMAVGGLFWWMRRGEHTSDRSGNGSSFLFVWLIACFGMFTITLTKFHHYILPLVPPACMLTGALLDRLFGDGSPAKPGKLPHYLTLIGSGSVLMLYGTFRNFPGTLSGDAPGDQAPLWWVAAVGIGLGVVLITLGAIAFGRQRIKAGPDEARTRELDSEHSVIAALGVMAALTLLAVTRDLTKNDIKPAGNSRLMQLFTYNYSRHWPEHLDFQGILLAFGLVSAVLCLLLVVRPIRHHVATALCASALVGAVWGVNVYLVRCSPHWGQRETMQAYYEHRSTPKEPLVAYQMNWKGENFYLGNKMPAFVSSGKKFKQWMKKQKKLGVKVFFFTTEHSRISSLKRELDNPKKFDVLTTKKLNNKFLLARYRVD
;
A
#
# COMPACT_ATOMS: atom_id res chain seq x y z
N MET A 1 -33.51 51.01 -9.81
CA MET A 1 -33.94 50.77 -11.20
C MET A 1 -34.16 49.28 -11.39
N THR A 2 -35.34 48.71 -11.22
CA THR A 2 -36.66 49.16 -10.70
C THR A 2 -37.34 47.85 -10.23
N GLU A 3 -37.78 47.67 -8.97
CA GLU A 3 -39.07 48.14 -8.40
C GLU A 3 -40.29 47.58 -9.16
N SER A 4 -41.32 46.97 -8.54
CA SER A 4 -41.61 46.59 -7.13
C SER A 4 -42.30 45.18 -7.12
N SER A 5 -43.11 44.63 -6.20
CA SER A 5 -43.69 44.89 -4.85
C SER A 5 -44.36 43.56 -4.38
N ASP A 6 -44.82 43.25 -3.15
CA ASP A 6 -44.61 43.68 -1.74
C ASP A 6 -45.21 42.56 -0.80
N PRO A 7 -45.07 42.60 0.55
CA PRO A 7 -45.25 41.41 1.43
C PRO A 7 -46.49 41.41 2.39
N ASP A 8 -46.74 40.26 3.05
CA ASP A 8 -47.39 40.03 4.39
C ASP A 8 -47.78 38.51 4.53
N ASP A 9 -48.06 37.87 5.68
CA ASP A 9 -47.72 38.01 7.12
C ASP A 9 -47.93 36.61 7.81
N THR A 10 -47.83 36.51 9.15
CA THR A 10 -47.99 35.34 10.05
C THR A 10 -49.35 35.41 10.81
N PRO A 11 -49.70 34.68 11.93
CA PRO A 11 -49.08 33.57 12.67
C PRO A 11 -50.07 32.39 13.01
N ARG A 12 -49.81 31.62 14.09
CA ARG A 12 -50.69 30.56 14.69
C ARG A 12 -51.66 31.14 15.76
N PRO A 13 -52.72 30.42 16.21
CA PRO A 13 -52.64 29.75 17.53
C PRO A 13 -53.58 28.52 17.82
N ALA A 14 -53.24 27.79 18.90
CA ALA A 14 -54.06 27.16 19.98
C ALA A 14 -55.26 26.16 19.79
N THR A 15 -55.37 25.29 20.81
CA THR A 15 -56.42 24.34 21.28
C THR A 15 -57.45 25.03 22.22
N PRO A 16 -58.55 24.43 22.81
CA PRO A 16 -58.75 23.03 23.28
C PRO A 16 -60.20 22.44 23.27
N ASP A 17 -60.39 21.21 23.82
CA ASP A 17 -61.26 20.92 24.99
C ASP A 17 -61.21 19.44 25.47
N ALA A 18 -61.85 19.11 26.60
CA ALA A 18 -61.72 17.86 27.41
C ALA A 18 -63.12 17.28 27.84
N PRO A 19 -63.36 16.40 28.86
CA PRO A 19 -62.51 15.81 29.92
C PRO A 19 -62.70 14.27 30.17
N ALA A 20 -62.35 13.79 31.38
CA ALA A 20 -62.30 12.38 31.85
C ALA A 20 -63.60 11.97 32.67
N PRO A 21 -63.71 10.91 33.54
CA PRO A 21 -62.68 10.23 34.36
C PRO A 21 -62.77 8.68 34.63
N GLU A 22 -61.72 8.18 35.30
CA GLU A 22 -61.69 7.20 36.42
C GLU A 22 -61.80 5.64 36.32
N LEU A 23 -60.94 5.02 37.16
CA LEU A 23 -61.02 3.76 37.94
C LEU A 23 -60.76 2.34 37.34
N GLU A 24 -59.63 1.77 37.83
CA GLU A 24 -59.45 0.46 38.51
C GLU A 24 -59.13 -0.90 37.82
N LEU A 25 -58.34 -1.68 38.59
CA LEU A 25 -58.16 -3.15 38.71
C LEU A 25 -57.45 -4.01 37.64
N GLU A 26 -56.18 -4.34 37.98
CA GLU A 26 -55.59 -5.69 38.16
C GLU A 26 -55.57 -6.80 37.06
N ALA A 27 -54.33 -7.08 36.62
CA ALA A 27 -53.56 -8.33 36.85
C ALA A 27 -53.81 -9.67 36.09
N SER A 28 -52.65 -10.25 35.72
CA SER A 28 -52.31 -11.69 35.57
C SER A 28 -52.69 -12.49 34.29
N PRO A 29 -51.73 -13.27 33.72
CA PRO A 29 -51.96 -14.25 32.65
C PRO A 29 -51.81 -15.73 33.10
N GLU A 30 -51.72 -16.65 32.11
CA GLU A 30 -51.22 -18.05 32.11
C GLU A 30 -52.16 -19.25 32.40
N ALA A 31 -52.62 -19.87 31.29
CA ALA A 31 -52.31 -21.22 30.81
C ALA A 31 -52.87 -22.54 31.43
N ALA A 32 -53.26 -23.43 30.48
CA ALA A 32 -53.15 -24.91 30.45
C ALA A 32 -54.22 -25.83 31.08
N ALA A 33 -54.58 -26.91 30.35
CA ALA A 33 -55.18 -28.16 30.85
C ALA A 33 -55.14 -29.32 29.81
N ALA A 34 -55.19 -30.56 30.32
CA ALA A 34 -55.57 -31.85 29.67
C ALA A 34 -54.62 -32.58 28.68
N LEU A 35 -54.42 -33.92 28.71
CA LEU A 35 -54.53 -34.95 29.79
C LEU A 35 -54.02 -36.35 29.30
N SER A 36 -53.86 -37.31 30.24
CA SER A 36 -53.66 -38.79 30.07
C SER A 36 -52.27 -39.30 29.60
N ALA A 37 -51.74 -40.47 30.02
CA ALA A 37 -52.05 -41.38 31.15
C ALA A 37 -50.92 -42.44 31.39
N SER A 38 -50.99 -43.18 32.53
CA SER A 38 -50.28 -44.45 32.91
C SER A 38 -48.74 -44.45 33.06
N SER A 39 -48.11 -45.22 33.98
CA SER A 39 -48.61 -45.93 35.20
C SER A 39 -47.41 -46.36 36.10
N ASP A 40 -47.72 -46.80 37.34
CA ASP A 40 -46.97 -47.74 38.22
C ASP A 40 -45.57 -47.32 38.78
N ALA A 41 -45.18 -47.65 40.03
CA ALA A 41 -45.92 -48.12 41.22
C ALA A 41 -45.09 -47.87 42.52
N ASP A 42 -45.76 -48.07 43.66
CA ASP A 42 -45.44 -47.72 45.06
C ASP A 42 -44.12 -48.25 45.68
N VAL A 43 -43.72 -47.64 46.82
CA VAL A 43 -43.76 -48.27 48.16
C VAL A 43 -43.61 -47.22 49.29
N GLU A 44 -44.20 -47.55 50.45
CA GLU A 44 -44.39 -46.79 51.70
C GLU A 44 -43.10 -46.14 52.28
N ALA A 45 -43.07 -44.96 52.93
CA ALA A 45 -44.00 -44.22 53.80
C ALA A 45 -43.91 -44.55 55.31
N THR A 46 -43.51 -43.55 56.11
CA THR A 46 -43.82 -43.44 57.56
C THR A 46 -43.76 -41.94 57.96
N THR A 47 -44.55 -41.52 58.95
CA THR A 47 -44.97 -40.11 59.13
C THR A 47 -44.73 -39.55 60.55
N LEU A 48 -45.09 -38.27 60.73
CA LEU A 48 -45.12 -37.40 61.92
C LEU A 48 -43.95 -36.39 61.96
N SER A 49 -44.18 -35.07 61.84
CA SER A 49 -44.88 -34.11 62.74
C SER A 49 -44.06 -33.84 64.02
N GLU A 50 -43.73 -32.60 64.41
CA GLU A 50 -44.22 -31.29 63.95
C GLU A 50 -43.23 -30.13 64.26
N ALA A 51 -43.43 -28.97 63.62
CA ALA A 51 -42.97 -27.61 63.98
C ALA A 51 -41.51 -27.35 64.46
N GLU A 52 -40.71 -26.62 63.65
CA GLU A 52 -39.92 -25.49 64.18
C GLU A 52 -39.59 -24.42 63.10
N SER A 53 -39.05 -23.27 63.53
CA SER A 53 -38.90 -22.02 62.76
C SER A 53 -37.70 -22.02 61.79
N PRO A 54 -37.78 -21.36 60.61
CA PRO A 54 -36.67 -21.31 59.65
C PRO A 54 -35.42 -20.62 60.22
N ALA A 55 -34.32 -21.36 60.29
CA ALA A 55 -33.02 -20.85 60.71
C ALA A 55 -32.50 -19.77 59.75
N LYS A 56 -31.92 -18.69 60.31
CA LYS A 56 -31.32 -17.60 59.54
C LYS A 56 -30.21 -18.12 58.63
N VAL A 57 -30.36 -17.91 57.32
CA VAL A 57 -29.19 -17.81 56.44
C VAL A 57 -28.37 -16.60 56.91
N PRO A 58 -27.06 -16.74 57.20
CA PRO A 58 -26.25 -15.60 57.61
C PRO A 58 -26.08 -14.65 56.42
N GLU A 59 -26.39 -13.36 56.61
CA GLU A 59 -26.03 -12.33 55.65
C GLU A 59 -24.51 -12.26 55.53
N SER A 60 -23.97 -12.81 54.43
CA SER A 60 -22.59 -12.56 54.04
C SER A 60 -22.45 -11.10 53.60
N THR A 61 -22.22 -10.23 54.59
CA THR A 61 -21.84 -8.84 54.35
C THR A 61 -20.65 -8.83 53.39
N PRO A 62 -20.65 -8.00 52.32
CA PRO A 62 -19.54 -7.98 51.37
C PRO A 62 -18.28 -7.50 52.11
N THR A 63 -17.36 -8.42 52.36
CA THR A 63 -16.13 -8.11 53.10
C THR A 63 -15.24 -7.20 52.26
N THR A 64 -14.97 -6.01 52.80
CA THR A 64 -14.17 -4.95 52.16
C THR A 64 -12.72 -5.37 51.86
N GLU A 65 -12.29 -6.54 52.35
CA GLU A 65 -10.98 -7.14 52.12
C GLU A 65 -10.80 -7.82 50.75
N GLU A 66 -11.87 -8.20 50.03
CA GLU A 66 -11.74 -8.72 48.64
C GLU A 66 -11.63 -7.58 47.60
N GLU A 67 -12.27 -6.43 47.86
CA GLU A 67 -12.20 -5.26 46.96
C GLU A 67 -10.86 -4.52 47.07
N ALA A 68 -10.33 -4.35 48.29
CA ALA A 68 -9.07 -3.65 48.54
C ALA A 68 -7.86 -4.15 47.70
N PRO A 69 -7.57 -5.47 47.58
CA PRO A 69 -6.49 -5.96 46.73
C PRO A 69 -6.79 -5.77 45.23
N ARG A 70 -8.06 -5.93 44.80
CA ARG A 70 -8.46 -5.69 43.41
C ARG A 70 -8.26 -4.22 43.03
N GLN A 71 -8.72 -3.27 43.85
CA GLN A 71 -8.47 -1.84 43.66
C GLN A 71 -6.97 -1.50 43.67
N ARG A 72 -6.21 -1.97 44.68
CA ARG A 72 -4.75 -1.74 44.79
C ARG A 72 -3.98 -2.28 43.58
N SER A 73 -4.41 -3.38 42.97
CA SER A 73 -3.82 -3.90 41.73
C SER A 73 -4.05 -2.96 40.55
N SER A 74 -5.27 -2.43 40.40
CA SER A 74 -5.63 -1.50 39.31
C SER A 74 -4.88 -0.17 39.37
N LEU A 75 -4.63 0.36 40.58
CA LEU A 75 -3.86 1.59 40.79
C LEU A 75 -2.39 1.39 40.39
N LYS A 76 -1.76 0.28 40.80
CA LYS A 76 -0.39 -0.08 40.38
C LYS A 76 -0.30 -0.29 38.87
N GLN A 77 -1.33 -0.87 38.24
CA GLN A 77 -1.38 -1.02 36.78
C GLN A 77 -1.45 0.33 36.08
N ARG A 78 -2.37 1.21 36.48
CA ARG A 78 -2.53 2.57 35.91
C ARG A 78 -1.26 3.41 36.06
N ALA A 79 -0.63 3.39 37.25
CA ALA A 79 0.63 4.09 37.49
C ALA A 79 1.77 3.56 36.60
N SER A 80 1.89 2.24 36.44
CA SER A 80 2.89 1.64 35.54
C SER A 80 2.61 1.91 34.07
N GLY A 81 1.34 2.08 33.66
CA GLY A 81 0.96 2.48 32.31
C GLY A 81 1.25 3.95 32.03
N LEU A 82 0.93 4.84 32.98
CA LEU A 82 1.24 6.26 32.91
C LEU A 82 2.75 6.52 32.83
N LEU A 83 3.55 5.79 33.61
CA LEU A 83 5.02 5.86 33.54
C LEU A 83 5.54 5.48 32.14
N LEU A 84 5.05 4.38 31.55
CA LEU A 84 5.41 4.00 30.18
C LEU A 84 4.94 5.01 29.13
N LEU A 85 3.75 5.59 29.32
CA LEU A 85 3.20 6.63 28.44
C LEU A 85 4.06 7.90 28.49
N LEU A 86 4.52 8.33 29.67
CA LEU A 86 5.40 9.49 29.80
C LEU A 86 6.81 9.21 29.26
N LEU A 87 7.40 8.04 29.57
CA LEU A 87 8.71 7.63 29.04
C LEU A 87 8.73 7.48 27.52
N GLY A 88 7.60 7.11 26.91
CA GLY A 88 7.42 7.10 25.46
C GLY A 88 7.18 8.49 24.88
N SER A 89 6.19 9.21 25.41
CA SER A 89 5.73 10.48 24.83
C SER A 89 6.73 11.63 24.99
N LEU A 90 7.44 11.73 26.12
CA LEU A 90 8.33 12.88 26.37
C LEU A 90 9.50 12.95 25.38
N PRO A 91 10.30 11.88 25.13
CA PRO A 91 11.39 11.98 24.16
C PRO A 91 10.91 12.17 22.72
N ALA A 92 9.77 11.58 22.33
CA ALA A 92 9.16 11.83 21.02
C ALA A 92 8.70 13.29 20.88
N PHE A 93 8.05 13.86 21.89
CA PHE A 93 7.67 15.27 21.92
C PHE A 93 8.89 16.19 21.82
N THR A 94 9.96 15.94 22.58
CA THR A 94 11.20 16.74 22.50
C THR A 94 11.83 16.64 21.11
N LEU A 95 11.93 15.44 20.51
CA LEU A 95 12.42 15.24 19.13
C LEU A 95 11.54 15.91 18.06
N MET A 96 10.26 16.14 18.35
CA MET A 96 9.32 16.86 17.48
C MET A 96 9.29 18.37 17.75
N GLY A 97 10.03 18.86 18.76
CA GLY A 97 10.21 20.28 19.08
C GLY A 97 11.63 20.80 18.84
N THR A 98 12.60 19.93 18.56
CA THR A 98 13.96 20.30 18.13
C THR A 98 13.99 20.69 16.66
N ASN A 99 14.65 21.81 16.32
CA ASN A 99 14.90 22.19 14.93
C ASN A 99 15.99 21.34 14.23
N ASP A 100 16.74 20.51 14.99
CA ASP A 100 17.90 19.75 14.49
C ASP A 100 17.56 18.32 14.05
N HIS A 101 17.73 18.05 12.75
CA HIS A 101 17.59 16.71 12.17
C HIS A 101 18.88 15.90 12.29
N TRP A 102 18.92 14.96 13.24
CA TRP A 102 20.03 14.00 13.40
C TRP A 102 19.62 12.56 13.07
N ARG A 103 20.57 11.73 12.63
CA ARG A 103 20.31 10.48 11.87
C ARG A 103 19.49 9.40 12.59
N ALA A 104 19.35 9.42 13.92
CA ALA A 104 18.54 8.45 14.64
C ALA A 104 17.23 9.01 15.22
N SER A 105 16.83 10.24 14.86
CA SER A 105 15.57 10.85 15.30
C SER A 105 14.34 9.97 14.99
N VAL A 106 14.26 9.41 13.78
CA VAL A 106 13.17 8.51 13.37
C VAL A 106 13.20 7.15 14.11
N PRO A 107 14.33 6.41 14.19
CA PRO A 107 14.45 5.22 15.03
C PRO A 107 14.06 5.44 16.50
N VAL A 108 14.55 6.52 17.13
CA VAL A 108 14.26 6.82 18.54
C VAL A 108 12.79 7.23 18.70
N GLY A 109 12.28 8.11 17.84
CA GLY A 109 10.87 8.52 17.83
C GLY A 109 9.91 7.35 17.64
N LEU A 110 10.23 6.37 16.79
CA LEU A 110 9.44 5.15 16.60
C LEU A 110 9.42 4.28 17.87
N LEU A 111 10.57 4.08 18.52
CA LEU A 111 10.65 3.35 19.79
C LEU A 111 9.89 4.06 20.92
N SER A 112 10.00 5.38 20.99
CA SER A 112 9.26 6.24 21.91
C SER A 112 7.74 6.16 21.70
N CYS A 113 7.26 6.24 20.45
CA CYS A 113 5.85 6.06 20.12
C CYS A 113 5.34 4.64 20.40
N LEU A 114 6.18 3.61 20.25
CA LEU A 114 5.85 2.24 20.65
C LEU A 114 5.70 2.10 22.17
N LEU A 115 6.62 2.68 22.95
CA LEU A 115 6.51 2.73 24.42
C LEU A 115 5.26 3.48 24.87
N ALA A 116 4.92 4.59 24.20
CA ALA A 116 3.69 5.35 24.46
C ALA A 116 2.43 4.52 24.15
N ALA A 117 2.38 3.80 23.03
CA ALA A 117 1.27 2.91 22.68
C ALA A 117 1.08 1.77 23.69
N LEU A 118 2.19 1.15 24.15
CA LEU A 118 2.16 0.15 25.21
C LEU A 118 1.69 0.74 26.55
N GLY A 119 2.13 1.96 26.90
CA GLY A 119 1.67 2.68 28.09
C GLY A 119 0.16 2.96 28.07
N ALA A 120 -0.36 3.47 26.96
CA ALA A 120 -1.79 3.73 26.78
C ALA A 120 -2.65 2.44 26.91
N MET A 121 -2.22 1.33 26.28
CA MET A 121 -2.88 0.03 26.42
C MET A 121 -2.79 -0.53 27.86
N GLN A 122 -1.70 -0.27 28.57
CA GLN A 122 -1.54 -0.66 29.98
C GLN A 122 -2.44 0.18 30.91
N MET A 123 -2.66 1.47 30.64
CA MET A 123 -3.55 2.34 31.42
C MET A 123 -5.03 1.90 31.38
N ILE A 124 -5.52 1.44 30.23
CA ILE A 124 -6.90 0.93 30.09
C ILE A 124 -7.11 -0.48 30.69
N GLY A 125 -6.03 -1.13 31.13
CA GLY A 125 -6.06 -2.44 31.79
C GLY A 125 -5.79 -3.65 30.87
N SER A 126 -5.66 -3.45 29.55
CA SER A 126 -5.85 -4.53 28.55
C SER A 126 -4.91 -5.74 28.68
N PHE A 127 -3.65 -5.55 29.07
CA PHE A 127 -2.71 -6.67 29.28
C PHE A 127 -2.98 -7.51 30.55
N GLY A 128 -3.84 -7.05 31.45
CA GLY A 128 -4.18 -7.73 32.71
C GLY A 128 -5.47 -8.55 32.65
N ASP A 129 -6.11 -8.62 31.49
CA ASP A 129 -7.43 -9.21 31.31
C ASP A 129 -7.46 -10.74 31.48
N THR A 130 -8.26 -11.22 32.43
CA THR A 130 -8.42 -12.65 32.71
C THR A 130 -9.36 -13.38 31.75
N GLU A 131 -10.18 -12.67 30.98
CA GLU A 131 -11.20 -13.25 30.09
C GLU A 131 -10.60 -13.88 28.81
N GLY A 132 -11.20 -14.98 28.36
CA GLY A 132 -10.85 -15.68 27.11
C GLY A 132 -9.70 -16.72 27.20
N PRO A 133 -9.53 -17.54 26.15
CA PRO A 133 -8.56 -18.64 26.15
C PRO A 133 -7.11 -18.16 26.01
N VAL A 134 -6.20 -18.85 26.71
CA VAL A 134 -4.73 -18.66 26.58
C VAL A 134 -4.17 -19.73 25.66
N ALA A 135 -3.74 -19.37 24.45
CA ALA A 135 -3.16 -20.33 23.49
C ALA A 135 -1.76 -20.82 23.89
N ARG A 136 -0.98 -20.00 24.61
CA ARG A 136 0.31 -20.39 25.18
C ARG A 136 0.73 -19.48 26.34
N ARG A 137 1.39 -20.08 27.34
CA ARG A 137 2.24 -19.42 28.34
C ARG A 137 3.70 -19.48 27.91
N GLY A 138 4.48 -18.45 28.20
CA GLY A 138 5.91 -18.45 27.96
C GLY A 138 6.66 -17.42 28.80
N THR A 139 7.97 -17.58 28.91
CA THR A 139 8.90 -16.71 29.63
C THR A 139 9.62 -15.74 28.69
N LEU A 140 10.21 -14.67 29.24
CA LEU A 140 11.08 -13.80 28.45
C LEU A 140 12.32 -14.54 27.90
N GLY A 141 12.83 -15.55 28.61
CA GLY A 141 13.99 -16.35 28.17
C GLY A 141 13.75 -17.14 26.88
N GLU A 142 12.55 -17.72 26.71
CA GLU A 142 12.14 -18.38 25.45
C GLU A 142 12.00 -17.40 24.28
N LEU A 143 11.60 -16.16 24.57
CA LEU A 143 11.23 -15.15 23.58
C LEU A 143 12.42 -14.28 23.15
N ALA A 144 13.33 -13.96 24.07
CA ALA A 144 14.51 -13.13 23.84
C ALA A 144 15.36 -13.52 22.61
N PRO A 145 15.73 -14.80 22.36
CA PRO A 145 16.50 -15.16 21.18
C PRO A 145 15.74 -14.94 19.86
N ARG A 146 14.40 -14.94 19.88
CA ARG A 146 13.56 -14.70 18.68
C ARG A 146 13.34 -13.21 18.42
N LEU A 147 13.19 -12.42 19.48
CA LEU A 147 13.24 -10.96 19.38
C LEU A 147 14.63 -10.50 18.89
N LEU A 148 15.72 -11.09 19.39
CA LEU A 148 17.07 -10.81 18.89
C LEU A 148 17.24 -11.18 17.41
N GLU A 149 16.73 -12.36 16.99
CA GLU A 149 16.71 -12.78 15.58
C GLU A 149 15.95 -11.79 14.69
N ALA A 150 14.81 -11.27 15.15
CA ALA A 150 14.01 -10.27 14.43
C ALA A 150 14.68 -8.89 14.40
N THR A 151 15.30 -8.45 15.50
CA THR A 151 16.05 -7.19 15.54
C THR A 151 17.28 -7.24 14.64
N LEU A 152 18.09 -8.31 14.69
CA LEU A 152 19.29 -8.45 13.87
C LEU A 152 18.95 -8.48 12.37
N SER A 153 17.90 -9.21 11.97
CA SER A 153 17.45 -9.25 10.58
C SER A 153 16.85 -7.92 10.11
N GLY A 154 16.13 -7.20 10.98
CA GLY A 154 15.64 -5.84 10.71
C GLY A 154 16.78 -4.83 10.52
N SER A 155 17.76 -4.83 11.43
CA SER A 155 18.97 -4.00 11.32
C SER A 155 19.80 -4.33 10.08
N ALA A 156 19.90 -5.61 9.70
CA ALA A 156 20.59 -6.01 8.47
C ALA A 156 19.88 -5.50 7.21
N LEU A 157 18.55 -5.62 7.13
CA LEU A 157 17.75 -5.06 6.03
C LEU A 157 17.93 -3.53 5.93
N LEU A 158 17.84 -2.81 7.05
CA LEU A 158 18.05 -1.37 7.09
C LEU A 158 19.47 -0.97 6.68
N ALA A 159 20.50 -1.72 7.10
CA ALA A 159 21.88 -1.47 6.72
C ALA A 159 22.14 -1.70 5.22
N VAL A 160 21.57 -2.75 4.61
CA VAL A 160 21.69 -2.99 3.16
C VAL A 160 20.93 -1.91 2.37
N LEU A 161 19.71 -1.55 2.78
CA LEU A 161 18.95 -0.46 2.16
C LEU A 161 19.66 0.90 2.28
N TYR A 162 20.25 1.20 3.43
CA TYR A 162 21.08 2.39 3.63
C TYR A 162 22.30 2.39 2.69
N ALA A 163 23.04 1.28 2.60
CA ALA A 163 24.19 1.16 1.72
C ALA A 163 23.83 1.26 0.22
N ALA A 164 22.63 0.82 -0.16
CA ALA A 164 22.07 1.01 -1.50
C ALA A 164 21.70 2.48 -1.76
N VAL A 165 21.01 3.14 -0.83
CA VAL A 165 20.65 4.57 -0.93
C VAL A 165 21.89 5.47 -1.03
N GLN A 166 22.92 5.23 -0.21
CA GLN A 166 24.18 5.98 -0.27
C GLN A 166 25.05 5.64 -1.50
N GLY A 167 24.74 4.57 -2.25
CA GLY A 167 25.54 4.16 -3.40
C GLY A 167 26.90 3.55 -3.06
N VAL A 168 27.01 2.94 -1.87
CA VAL A 168 28.24 2.30 -1.34
C VAL A 168 28.34 0.84 -1.79
N LEU A 169 27.22 0.18 -2.08
CA LEU A 169 27.24 -1.09 -2.80
C LEU A 169 27.77 -0.86 -4.23
N PRO A 170 28.55 -1.79 -4.82
CA PRO A 170 29.11 -1.61 -6.16
C PRO A 170 28.02 -1.32 -7.21
N LYS A 171 28.37 -0.57 -8.28
CA LYS A 171 27.49 -0.27 -9.44
C LYS A 171 26.90 -1.51 -10.15
N GLN A 172 27.25 -2.72 -9.70
CA GLN A 172 26.70 -3.98 -10.15
C GLN A 172 25.35 -4.26 -9.45
N MET A 173 24.26 -3.85 -10.09
CA MET A 173 22.87 -3.93 -9.59
C MET A 173 22.46 -5.31 -9.00
N TRP A 174 23.10 -6.40 -9.45
CA TRP A 174 22.80 -7.75 -8.97
C TRP A 174 23.05 -7.94 -7.46
N LEU A 175 23.96 -7.19 -6.85
CA LEU A 175 24.22 -7.35 -5.41
C LEU A 175 23.04 -6.85 -4.57
N CYS A 176 22.46 -5.71 -4.92
CA CYS A 176 21.20 -5.23 -4.34
C CYS A 176 20.07 -6.23 -4.58
N ALA A 177 20.00 -6.77 -5.80
CA ALA A 177 19.01 -7.76 -6.24
C ALA A 177 19.05 -9.09 -5.47
N VAL A 178 20.16 -9.41 -4.79
CA VAL A 178 20.28 -10.57 -3.90
C VAL A 178 20.14 -10.16 -2.43
N LEU A 179 20.88 -9.14 -1.97
CA LEU A 179 20.96 -8.81 -0.55
C LEU A 179 19.68 -8.22 0.03
N VAL A 180 18.95 -7.37 -0.71
CA VAL A 180 17.70 -6.76 -0.19
C VAL A 180 16.59 -7.82 -0.09
N PRO A 181 16.32 -8.67 -1.11
CA PRO A 181 15.41 -9.82 -0.95
C PRO A 181 15.85 -10.81 0.14
N ALA A 182 17.14 -11.15 0.23
CA ALA A 182 17.61 -12.12 1.23
C ALA A 182 17.45 -11.62 2.68
N THR A 183 17.80 -10.38 2.97
CA THR A 183 17.60 -9.78 4.30
C THR A 183 16.13 -9.58 4.63
N PHE A 184 15.29 -9.20 3.65
CA PHE A 184 13.85 -9.11 3.84
C PHE A 184 13.22 -10.48 4.16
N LEU A 185 13.58 -11.54 3.43
CA LEU A 185 13.07 -12.89 3.70
C LEU A 185 13.59 -13.45 5.02
N TRP A 186 14.83 -13.14 5.41
CA TRP A 186 15.32 -13.46 6.76
C TRP A 186 14.45 -12.80 7.83
N LEU A 187 14.16 -11.50 7.72
CA LEU A 187 13.25 -10.78 8.62
C LEU A 187 11.84 -11.40 8.66
N VAL A 188 11.27 -11.75 7.51
CA VAL A 188 9.98 -12.47 7.43
C VAL A 188 10.04 -13.80 8.19
N THR A 189 11.12 -14.58 8.05
CA THR A 189 11.27 -15.84 8.80
C THR A 189 11.47 -15.64 10.31
N ALA A 190 12.20 -14.60 10.72
CA ALA A 190 12.43 -14.25 12.12
C ALA A 190 11.16 -13.75 12.81
N ILE A 191 10.38 -12.89 12.12
CA ILE A 191 9.03 -12.49 12.52
C ILE A 191 8.15 -13.74 12.64
N TYR A 192 8.11 -14.63 11.63
CA TYR A 192 7.31 -15.85 11.72
C TYR A 192 7.69 -16.74 12.92
N ARG A 193 8.99 -16.96 13.15
CA ARG A 193 9.50 -17.74 14.30
C ARG A 193 9.06 -17.09 15.62
N THR A 194 9.08 -15.76 15.71
CA THR A 194 8.59 -14.98 16.85
C THR A 194 7.08 -15.15 17.05
N GLY A 195 6.26 -14.95 16.02
CA GLY A 195 4.80 -15.12 16.09
C GLY A 195 4.34 -16.56 16.31
N ARG A 196 5.13 -17.56 15.89
CA ARG A 196 4.95 -18.97 16.26
C ARG A 196 5.31 -19.21 17.73
N THR A 197 6.32 -18.55 18.28
CA THR A 197 6.62 -18.59 19.73
C THR A 197 5.47 -17.98 20.53
N PHE A 198 4.89 -16.87 20.08
CA PHE A 198 3.63 -16.30 20.60
C PHE A 198 2.38 -17.17 20.37
N GLY A 199 2.48 -18.30 19.65
CA GLY A 199 1.35 -19.18 19.32
C GLY A 199 0.45 -18.68 18.17
N ALA A 200 0.43 -17.37 17.89
CA ALA A 200 -0.44 -16.72 16.90
C ALA A 200 -0.38 -17.32 15.47
N TRP A 201 0.74 -17.93 15.07
CA TRP A 201 0.88 -18.66 13.80
C TRP A 201 1.32 -20.12 13.97
N ARG A 202 0.92 -20.75 15.09
CA ARG A 202 1.07 -22.20 15.27
C ARG A 202 0.16 -22.94 14.30
N GLU A 203 -1.14 -22.67 14.32
CA GLU A 203 -2.11 -23.22 13.37
C GLU A 203 -2.16 -22.44 12.05
N ASP A 204 -2.78 -23.03 11.02
CA ASP A 204 -3.06 -22.43 9.72
C ASP A 204 -4.56 -22.08 9.57
N GLU A 205 -4.99 -21.57 8.40
CA GLU A 205 -6.38 -21.17 8.13
C GLU A 205 -7.41 -22.31 8.27
N GLY A 206 -6.98 -23.56 8.42
CA GLY A 206 -7.83 -24.70 8.75
C GLY A 206 -7.26 -25.53 9.89
N GLY A 207 -6.85 -24.88 10.99
CA GLY A 207 -6.61 -25.49 12.29
C GLY A 207 -5.43 -26.46 12.40
N ARG A 208 -4.51 -26.50 11.41
CA ARG A 208 -3.39 -27.46 11.42
C ARG A 208 -2.07 -26.79 11.76
N ASP A 209 -1.31 -27.38 12.68
CA ASP A 209 0.08 -26.99 12.92
C ASP A 209 0.92 -27.33 11.68
N ARG A 210 1.52 -26.31 11.07
CA ARG A 210 2.33 -26.40 9.84
C ARG A 210 3.64 -25.64 9.96
N ARG A 211 4.70 -26.22 9.39
CA ARG A 211 6.00 -25.58 9.17
C ARG A 211 5.86 -24.42 8.18
N LEU A 212 6.81 -23.50 8.19
CA LEU A 212 6.72 -22.26 7.39
C LEU A 212 6.58 -22.54 5.87
N HIS A 213 7.41 -23.45 5.33
CA HIS A 213 7.38 -23.85 3.92
C HIS A 213 6.15 -24.67 3.50
N GLU A 214 5.27 -25.06 4.44
CA GLU A 214 4.03 -25.80 4.17
C GLU A 214 2.81 -24.86 4.06
N ARG A 215 3.03 -23.54 4.15
CA ARG A 215 1.99 -22.49 4.15
C ARG A 215 2.04 -21.71 2.83
N HIS A 216 0.92 -21.65 2.13
CA HIS A 216 0.81 -20.87 0.88
C HIS A 216 1.12 -19.38 1.10
N GLY A 217 0.69 -18.79 2.23
CA GLY A 217 0.99 -17.40 2.57
C GLY A 217 2.48 -17.08 2.73
N PHE A 218 3.34 -18.06 3.03
CA PHE A 218 4.79 -17.85 3.02
C PHE A 218 5.34 -17.79 1.60
N TRP A 219 4.91 -18.72 0.73
CA TRP A 219 5.29 -18.72 -0.68
C TRP A 219 4.74 -17.51 -1.43
N LEU A 220 3.57 -16.99 -1.04
CA LEU A 220 3.05 -15.70 -1.51
C LEU A 220 4.05 -14.58 -1.20
N ILE A 221 4.42 -14.40 0.08
CA ILE A 221 5.40 -13.37 0.48
C ILE A 221 6.73 -13.57 -0.25
N ALA A 222 7.23 -14.81 -0.32
CA ALA A 222 8.48 -15.12 -1.01
C ALA A 222 8.44 -14.75 -2.51
N ILE A 223 7.34 -15.05 -3.19
CA ILE A 223 7.16 -14.72 -4.61
C ILE A 223 7.03 -13.20 -4.80
N THR A 224 6.17 -12.50 -4.05
CA THR A 224 6.06 -11.02 -4.12
C THR A 224 7.41 -10.35 -3.87
N THR A 225 8.18 -10.80 -2.86
CA THR A 225 9.54 -10.30 -2.61
C THR A 225 10.49 -10.57 -3.80
N LEU A 226 10.48 -11.78 -4.36
CA LEU A 226 11.41 -12.16 -5.44
C LEU A 226 11.09 -11.53 -6.80
N ILE A 227 9.87 -11.05 -7.03
CA ILE A 227 9.55 -10.27 -8.24
C ILE A 227 9.83 -8.78 -8.00
N TYR A 228 9.29 -8.19 -6.93
CA TYR A 228 9.23 -6.72 -6.78
C TYR A 228 10.48 -6.10 -6.14
N LEU A 229 11.07 -6.78 -5.16
CA LEU A 229 12.14 -6.19 -4.35
C LEU A 229 13.54 -6.16 -5.00
N PRO A 230 13.93 -6.99 -6.00
CA PRO A 230 15.33 -7.05 -6.45
C PRO A 230 15.90 -5.73 -7.00
N LEU A 231 15.20 -5.06 -7.91
CA LEU A 231 15.68 -3.82 -8.54
C LEU A 231 14.83 -2.58 -8.19
N LEU A 232 13.90 -2.69 -7.23
CA LEU A 232 12.90 -1.67 -6.87
C LEU A 232 13.39 -0.22 -6.92
N GLY A 233 14.52 0.05 -6.26
CA GLY A 233 15.14 1.38 -6.18
C GLY A 233 16.37 1.60 -7.06
N SER A 234 16.65 0.72 -8.03
CA SER A 234 17.91 0.76 -8.82
C SER A 234 17.79 1.48 -10.17
N TYR A 235 16.71 2.23 -10.40
CA TYR A 235 16.39 2.89 -11.68
C TYR A 235 15.50 4.12 -11.47
N SER A 236 15.61 5.11 -12.37
CA SER A 236 14.97 6.43 -12.23
C SER A 236 13.48 6.38 -11.86
N LEU A 237 13.06 7.35 -11.04
CA LEU A 237 11.66 7.78 -10.98
C LEU A 237 11.24 8.19 -12.41
N SER A 238 10.14 7.62 -12.90
CA SER A 238 9.78 7.61 -14.33
C SER A 238 8.45 8.30 -14.61
N ASP A 239 7.48 8.22 -13.70
CA ASP A 239 6.29 9.07 -13.78
C ASP A 239 6.58 10.44 -13.12
N PRO A 240 6.17 11.58 -13.71
CA PRO A 240 6.42 12.90 -13.11
C PRO A 240 5.76 13.09 -11.74
N TRP A 241 4.74 12.32 -11.36
CA TRP A 241 4.18 12.33 -10.02
C TRP A 241 5.07 11.61 -9.01
N GLU A 242 5.91 10.65 -9.41
CA GLU A 242 6.92 10.06 -8.52
C GLU A 242 7.92 11.13 -8.08
N THR A 243 8.49 11.87 -9.03
CA THR A 243 9.45 12.95 -8.75
C THR A 243 8.79 14.16 -8.09
N HIS A 244 7.52 14.47 -8.41
CA HIS A 244 6.75 15.52 -7.74
C HIS A 244 6.51 15.17 -6.27
N TYR A 245 6.02 13.96 -5.97
CA TYR A 245 5.70 13.59 -4.59
C TYR A 245 6.95 13.32 -3.75
N GLY A 246 8.01 12.79 -4.36
CA GLY A 246 9.34 12.74 -3.75
C GLY A 246 9.87 14.13 -3.42
N GLU A 247 9.71 15.12 -4.32
CA GLU A 247 10.14 16.50 -4.05
C GLU A 247 9.30 17.17 -2.95
N VAL A 248 7.99 16.90 -2.86
CA VAL A 248 7.14 17.39 -1.76
C VAL A 248 7.53 16.75 -0.42
N ALA A 249 7.84 15.45 -0.40
CA ALA A 249 8.33 14.75 0.80
C ALA A 249 9.75 15.21 1.20
N ARG A 250 10.58 15.62 0.23
CA ARG A 250 11.90 16.22 0.46
C ARG A 250 11.79 17.65 0.99
N GLU A 251 10.91 18.47 0.42
CA GLU A 251 10.60 19.82 0.92
C GLU A 251 10.09 19.77 2.36
N MET A 252 9.17 18.85 2.68
CA MET A 252 8.65 18.59 4.03
C MET A 252 9.78 18.42 5.07
N LEU A 253 10.85 17.67 4.74
CA LEU A 253 12.02 17.51 5.60
C LEU A 253 12.86 18.80 5.67
N SER A 254 13.24 19.39 4.54
CA SER A 254 14.07 20.61 4.48
C SER A 254 13.40 21.90 5.01
N ARG A 255 12.15 21.78 5.48
CA ARG A 255 11.31 22.84 6.09
C ARG A 255 10.82 22.50 7.50
N ASP A 256 11.05 21.26 7.97
CA ASP A 256 10.38 20.61 9.12
C ASP A 256 8.88 20.93 9.27
N ASP A 257 8.11 20.73 8.20
CA ASP A 257 6.68 21.06 8.17
C ASP A 257 5.85 19.86 7.73
N TRP A 258 5.64 18.92 8.66
CA TRP A 258 4.88 17.68 8.46
C TRP A 258 3.37 17.90 8.30
N ILE A 259 2.90 19.15 8.34
CA ILE A 259 1.51 19.53 8.05
C ILE A 259 1.43 20.11 6.64
N SER A 260 2.12 21.22 6.37
CA SER A 260 1.85 22.07 5.22
C SER A 260 2.75 21.78 4.03
N LEU A 261 2.25 20.90 3.16
CA LEU A 261 2.93 20.46 1.95
C LEU A 261 3.25 21.62 1.00
N TRP A 262 4.52 21.71 0.61
CA TRP A 262 5.06 22.74 -0.28
C TRP A 262 5.62 22.09 -1.55
N TRP A 263 5.38 22.72 -2.70
CA TRP A 263 5.97 22.37 -3.98
C TRP A 263 6.39 23.65 -4.72
N ALA A 264 7.70 23.88 -4.83
CA ALA A 264 8.27 25.19 -5.13
C ALA A 264 7.76 25.90 -6.40
N GLN A 265 7.23 25.16 -7.37
CA GLN A 265 6.84 25.67 -8.70
C GLN A 265 5.36 26.12 -8.81
N ASP A 266 4.48 25.64 -7.92
CA ASP A 266 3.08 26.12 -7.78
C ASP A 266 2.76 26.66 -6.37
N GLY A 267 3.64 26.47 -5.38
CA GLY A 267 3.50 26.96 -4.02
C GLY A 267 2.93 25.91 -3.06
N TRP A 268 1.74 26.18 -2.49
CA TRP A 268 1.09 25.26 -1.56
C TRP A 268 0.51 24.04 -2.30
N PHE A 269 0.89 22.84 -1.86
CA PHE A 269 0.45 21.60 -2.49
C PHE A 269 -0.76 21.02 -1.77
N TRP A 270 -1.96 21.31 -2.29
CA TRP A 270 -3.23 20.88 -1.69
C TRP A 270 -3.96 19.76 -2.47
N SER A 271 -3.31 19.11 -3.46
CA SER A 271 -4.02 18.19 -4.37
C SER A 271 -4.12 16.72 -3.93
N LYS A 272 -3.40 16.33 -2.86
CA LYS A 272 -3.43 14.98 -2.27
C LYS A 272 -3.31 15.06 -0.74
N PRO A 273 -3.87 14.07 -0.01
CA PRO A 273 -3.67 13.95 1.43
C PRO A 273 -2.35 13.26 1.79
N ILE A 274 -2.07 13.21 3.09
CA ILE A 274 -0.70 13.23 3.62
C ILE A 274 0.09 11.91 3.56
N LEU A 275 -0.58 10.75 3.49
CA LEU A 275 0.03 9.45 3.80
C LEU A 275 1.28 9.14 2.96
N ASN A 276 1.23 9.41 1.66
CA ASN A 276 2.37 9.16 0.76
C ASN A 276 3.62 9.97 1.16
N PHE A 277 3.42 11.23 1.58
CA PHE A 277 4.50 12.15 1.92
C PHE A 277 5.12 11.83 3.28
N TRP A 278 4.30 11.46 4.28
CA TRP A 278 4.81 10.96 5.57
C TRP A 278 5.58 9.65 5.38
N MET A 279 5.08 8.69 4.60
CA MET A 279 5.79 7.44 4.31
C MET A 279 7.14 7.67 3.63
N GLN A 280 7.20 8.53 2.60
CA GLN A 280 8.45 8.86 1.91
C GLN A 280 9.41 9.66 2.79
N GLY A 281 8.94 10.69 3.51
CA GLY A 281 9.78 11.52 4.38
C GLY A 281 10.40 10.75 5.54
N LEU A 282 9.63 9.88 6.20
CA LEU A 282 10.15 8.98 7.23
C LEU A 282 11.22 8.02 6.66
N SER A 283 11.01 7.48 5.46
CA SER A 283 11.98 6.57 4.83
C SER A 283 13.22 7.28 4.30
N PHE A 284 13.10 8.49 3.76
CA PHE A 284 14.22 9.35 3.37
C PHE A 284 15.12 9.65 4.57
N SER A 285 14.54 10.04 5.71
CA SER A 285 15.28 10.26 6.95
C SER A 285 15.93 8.97 7.47
N LEU A 286 15.15 7.89 7.62
CA LEU A 286 15.60 6.59 8.14
C LEU A 286 16.73 5.94 7.32
N LEU A 287 16.71 6.09 5.99
CA LEU A 287 17.71 5.52 5.07
C LEU A 287 18.77 6.56 4.64
N GLY A 288 18.78 7.75 5.26
CA GLY A 288 19.82 8.76 5.11
C GLY A 288 19.89 9.44 3.75
N VAL A 289 18.78 9.55 3.01
CA VAL A 289 18.72 10.34 1.77
C VAL A 289 19.19 11.76 2.06
N GLN A 290 20.12 12.26 1.26
CA GLN A 290 20.65 13.62 1.39
C GLN A 290 19.62 14.61 0.82
N PHE A 291 18.55 14.84 1.58
CA PHE A 291 17.36 15.61 1.17
C PHE A 291 17.60 17.12 1.02
N GLU A 292 18.79 17.59 1.39
CA GLU A 292 19.16 18.99 1.24
C GLU A 292 19.36 19.38 -0.24
N PRO A 293 18.95 20.59 -0.65
CA PRO A 293 19.02 21.04 -2.03
C PRO A 293 20.42 20.88 -2.65
N GLY A 294 20.45 20.14 -3.77
CA GLY A 294 21.65 19.82 -4.53
C GLY A 294 22.59 18.76 -3.92
N GLN A 295 22.19 18.06 -2.84
CA GLN A 295 23.02 17.02 -2.20
C GLN A 295 22.61 15.58 -2.56
N MET A 296 21.37 15.34 -3.00
CA MET A 296 20.80 14.00 -3.17
C MET A 296 21.63 13.05 -4.06
N LEU A 297 22.28 13.56 -5.11
CA LEU A 297 23.23 12.80 -5.94
C LEU A 297 24.69 13.28 -5.82
N ALA A 298 25.02 14.15 -4.86
CA ALA A 298 26.36 14.75 -4.74
C ALA A 298 27.48 13.73 -4.41
N ALA A 299 27.11 12.58 -3.82
CA ALA A 299 28.02 11.45 -3.59
C ALA A 299 28.65 10.89 -4.88
N VAL A 300 28.08 11.16 -6.06
CA VAL A 300 28.67 10.83 -7.37
C VAL A 300 30.06 11.46 -7.55
N ASN A 301 30.29 12.66 -7.01
CA ASN A 301 31.62 13.30 -7.03
C ASN A 301 32.67 12.57 -6.17
N GLN A 302 32.26 11.60 -5.36
CA GLN A 302 33.12 10.74 -4.52
C GLN A 302 33.27 9.32 -5.11
N GLY A 303 32.77 9.09 -6.33
CA GLY A 303 32.80 7.79 -7.02
C GLY A 303 31.63 6.85 -6.68
N LEU A 304 30.74 7.25 -5.78
CA LEU A 304 29.55 6.48 -5.37
C LEU A 304 28.41 6.57 -6.40
N ASP A 305 27.40 5.71 -6.27
CA ASP A 305 26.22 5.69 -7.14
C ASP A 305 24.92 5.75 -6.32
N PRO A 306 24.54 6.90 -5.76
CA PRO A 306 23.38 7.02 -4.87
C PRO A 306 22.05 6.70 -5.56
N HIS A 307 21.15 6.05 -4.82
CA HIS A 307 19.83 5.59 -5.29
C HIS A 307 18.73 5.94 -4.28
N PRO A 308 18.30 7.23 -4.19
CA PRO A 308 17.21 7.66 -3.31
C PRO A 308 15.86 6.95 -3.59
N GLU A 309 15.69 6.36 -4.77
CA GLU A 309 14.52 5.60 -5.19
C GLU A 309 14.23 4.40 -4.29
N TRP A 310 15.24 3.78 -3.67
CA TRP A 310 15.04 2.73 -2.67
C TRP A 310 14.22 3.22 -1.49
N ALA A 311 14.54 4.40 -0.95
CA ALA A 311 13.79 5.01 0.15
C ALA A 311 12.41 5.53 -0.30
N ALA A 312 12.30 5.97 -1.56
CA ALA A 312 11.02 6.44 -2.10
C ALA A 312 10.00 5.28 -2.28
N ARG A 313 10.46 4.09 -2.73
CA ARG A 313 9.59 2.95 -3.10
C ARG A 313 9.41 1.88 -2.02
N THR A 314 10.41 1.65 -1.15
CA THR A 314 10.34 0.56 -0.13
C THR A 314 9.10 0.64 0.78
N PRO A 315 8.65 1.81 1.27
CA PRO A 315 7.43 1.90 2.08
C PRO A 315 6.17 1.39 1.37
N LEU A 316 6.10 1.56 0.04
CA LEU A 316 4.95 1.15 -0.76
C LEU A 316 4.98 -0.34 -1.12
N PHE A 317 6.17 -0.91 -1.32
CA PHE A 317 6.33 -2.37 -1.37
C PHE A 317 5.80 -3.04 -0.09
N ILE A 318 6.17 -2.51 1.09
CA ILE A 318 5.69 -3.03 2.38
C ILE A 318 4.16 -2.90 2.49
N LEU A 319 3.59 -1.76 2.13
CA LEU A 319 2.14 -1.55 2.17
C LEU A 319 1.38 -2.46 1.20
N THR A 320 1.92 -2.65 -0.01
CA THR A 320 1.38 -3.55 -1.05
C THR A 320 1.36 -4.99 -0.55
N LEU A 321 2.47 -5.47 0.03
CA LEU A 321 2.57 -6.82 0.60
C LEU A 321 1.57 -7.04 1.77
N LEU A 322 1.36 -6.04 2.62
CA LEU A 322 0.35 -6.10 3.69
C LEU A 322 -1.08 -6.16 3.13
N GLY A 323 -1.36 -5.44 2.04
CA GLY A 323 -2.63 -5.53 1.30
C GLY A 323 -2.85 -6.90 0.67
N GLU A 324 -1.87 -7.41 -0.08
CA GLU A 324 -1.89 -8.74 -0.71
C GLU A 324 -2.09 -9.87 0.31
N TYR A 325 -1.31 -9.86 1.40
CA TYR A 325 -1.39 -10.91 2.42
C TYR A 325 -2.71 -10.87 3.19
N SER A 326 -3.23 -9.68 3.50
CA SER A 326 -4.54 -9.52 4.16
C SER A 326 -5.68 -9.97 3.24
N LEU A 327 -5.59 -9.70 1.94
CA LEU A 327 -6.53 -10.21 0.94
C LEU A 327 -6.47 -11.74 0.83
N TYR A 328 -5.26 -12.33 0.76
CA TYR A 328 -5.09 -13.78 0.84
C TYR A 328 -5.75 -14.36 2.09
N LYS A 329 -5.57 -13.74 3.27
CA LYS A 329 -6.17 -14.23 4.53
C LYS A 329 -7.70 -14.24 4.48
N GLY A 330 -8.33 -13.19 3.95
CA GLY A 330 -9.80 -13.12 3.78
C GLY A 330 -10.33 -14.13 2.78
N VAL A 331 -9.72 -14.20 1.59
CA VAL A 331 -10.14 -15.12 0.52
C VAL A 331 -9.88 -16.58 0.91
N ALA A 332 -8.81 -16.85 1.67
CA ALA A 332 -8.51 -18.19 2.17
C ALA A 332 -9.52 -18.70 3.21
N GLN A 333 -10.18 -17.79 3.94
CA GLN A 333 -11.27 -18.12 4.86
C GLN A 333 -12.57 -18.46 4.12
N ALA A 334 -12.84 -17.79 2.99
CA ALA A 334 -14.06 -17.98 2.19
C ALA A 334 -13.98 -19.15 1.19
N TYR A 335 -12.84 -19.32 0.50
CA TYR A 335 -12.66 -20.31 -0.57
C TYR A 335 -11.65 -21.42 -0.26
N GLY A 336 -10.90 -21.29 0.84
CA GLY A 336 -9.73 -22.12 1.10
C GLY A 336 -8.42 -21.53 0.53
N ARG A 337 -7.31 -21.99 1.11
CA ARG A 337 -5.98 -21.40 0.94
C ARG A 337 -5.42 -21.42 -0.49
N ARG A 338 -5.83 -22.40 -1.31
CA ARG A 338 -5.26 -22.65 -2.64
C ARG A 338 -5.85 -21.74 -3.73
N PRO A 339 -7.19 -21.60 -3.88
CA PRO A 339 -7.75 -20.57 -4.77
C PRO A 339 -7.37 -19.15 -4.32
N ALA A 340 -7.24 -18.90 -3.01
CA ALA A 340 -6.73 -17.62 -2.50
C ALA A 340 -5.26 -17.36 -2.89
N PHE A 341 -4.40 -18.37 -2.79
CA PHE A 341 -3.02 -18.29 -3.25
C PHE A 341 -2.94 -18.06 -4.77
N PHE A 342 -3.73 -18.80 -5.56
CA PHE A 342 -3.81 -18.58 -7.01
C PHE A 342 -4.34 -17.18 -7.37
N GLY A 343 -5.31 -16.66 -6.63
CA GLY A 343 -5.83 -15.30 -6.84
C GLY A 343 -4.76 -14.23 -6.64
N VAL A 344 -3.94 -14.33 -5.59
CA VAL A 344 -2.82 -13.40 -5.38
C VAL A 344 -1.64 -13.68 -6.32
N LEU A 345 -1.40 -14.93 -6.71
CA LEU A 345 -0.38 -15.30 -7.72
C LEU A 345 -0.68 -14.67 -9.09
N ILE A 346 -1.96 -14.63 -9.47
CA ILE A 346 -2.45 -13.90 -10.65
C ILE A 346 -2.20 -12.41 -10.43
N LEU A 347 -2.68 -11.84 -9.31
CA LEU A 347 -2.55 -10.42 -8.98
C LEU A 347 -1.09 -9.93 -9.11
N LEU A 348 -0.14 -10.58 -8.44
CA LEU A 348 1.29 -10.22 -8.47
C LEU A 348 1.99 -10.42 -9.82
N SER A 349 1.33 -11.08 -10.78
CA SER A 349 1.82 -11.25 -12.15
C SER A 349 1.00 -10.48 -13.21
N THR A 350 0.09 -9.59 -12.78
CA THR A 350 -0.59 -8.64 -13.68
C THR A 350 0.18 -7.31 -13.81
N PRO A 351 0.45 -6.80 -15.02
CA PRO A 351 1.10 -5.53 -15.28
C PRO A 351 0.55 -4.36 -14.48
N TYR A 352 -0.78 -4.24 -14.36
CA TYR A 352 -1.40 -3.15 -13.60
C TYR A 352 -0.98 -3.13 -12.13
N TRP A 353 -0.85 -4.32 -11.54
CA TRP A 353 -0.51 -4.43 -10.14
C TRP A 353 1.00 -4.32 -9.94
N TYR A 354 1.81 -5.08 -10.69
CA TYR A 354 3.26 -5.03 -10.51
C TYR A 354 3.89 -3.71 -10.94
N PHE A 355 3.39 -3.04 -11.99
CA PHE A 355 3.92 -1.72 -12.39
C PHE A 355 3.58 -0.65 -11.35
N VAL A 356 2.31 -0.52 -10.95
CA VAL A 356 1.91 0.53 -9.99
C VAL A 356 2.45 0.25 -8.58
N ALA A 357 2.74 -1.01 -8.21
CA ALA A 357 3.45 -1.38 -6.98
C ALA A 357 4.88 -0.78 -6.88
N HIS A 358 5.48 -0.41 -8.00
CA HIS A 358 6.80 0.21 -8.06
C HIS A 358 6.73 1.75 -8.19
N GLN A 359 5.55 2.37 -8.13
CA GLN A 359 5.39 3.83 -8.23
C GLN A 359 5.27 4.51 -6.87
N THR A 360 5.97 5.62 -6.67
CA THR A 360 5.90 6.47 -5.48
C THR A 360 4.67 7.40 -5.46
N MET A 361 3.56 6.93 -6.05
CA MET A 361 2.31 7.66 -6.26
C MET A 361 1.30 7.42 -5.15
N ALA A 362 0.31 8.30 -5.03
CA ALA A 362 -0.79 8.22 -4.06
C ALA A 362 -1.76 7.03 -4.28
N ASP A 363 -1.57 6.27 -5.35
CA ASP A 363 -2.43 5.17 -5.76
C ASP A 363 -2.22 3.90 -4.92
N MET A 364 -0.98 3.48 -4.62
CA MET A 364 -0.78 2.35 -3.69
C MET A 364 -1.11 2.67 -2.22
N PRO A 365 -0.82 3.87 -1.67
CA PRO A 365 -1.39 4.39 -0.42
C PRO A 365 -2.92 4.37 -0.34
N TYR A 366 -3.61 4.16 -1.46
CA TYR A 366 -5.05 4.02 -1.55
C TYR A 366 -5.47 2.55 -1.78
N VAL A 367 -4.97 1.90 -2.84
CA VAL A 367 -5.46 0.57 -3.23
C VAL A 367 -4.90 -0.55 -2.35
N ALA A 368 -3.67 -0.46 -1.84
CA ALA A 368 -3.14 -1.50 -0.95
C ALA A 368 -3.88 -1.55 0.42
N PRO A 369 -4.18 -0.40 1.08
CA PRO A 369 -5.12 -0.38 2.20
C PRO A 369 -6.53 -0.85 1.83
N LEU A 370 -7.06 -0.53 0.65
CA LEU A 370 -8.35 -1.10 0.21
C LEU A 370 -8.31 -2.63 0.06
N CYS A 371 -7.19 -3.21 -0.39
CA CYS A 371 -7.01 -4.67 -0.43
C CYS A 371 -7.00 -5.29 0.97
N ALA A 372 -6.34 -4.62 1.93
CA ALA A 372 -6.37 -5.02 3.32
C ALA A 372 -7.78 -4.94 3.92
N ALA A 373 -8.50 -3.83 3.70
CA ALA A 373 -9.88 -3.67 4.12
C ALA A 373 -10.81 -4.73 3.50
N MET A 374 -10.74 -4.95 2.18
CA MET A 374 -11.49 -5.99 1.47
C MET A 374 -11.21 -7.40 2.03
N GLY A 375 -9.95 -7.73 2.32
CA GLY A 375 -9.55 -8.99 2.95
C GLY A 375 -10.05 -9.14 4.39
N LEU A 376 -10.02 -8.07 5.17
CA LEU A 376 -10.46 -8.08 6.58
C LEU A 376 -11.99 -8.07 6.71
N LEU A 377 -12.72 -7.44 5.79
CA LEU A 377 -14.18 -7.57 5.66
C LEU A 377 -14.56 -9.01 5.29
N LEU A 378 -13.88 -9.63 4.32
CA LEU A 378 -14.08 -11.06 4.02
C LEU A 378 -13.79 -11.96 5.23
N LEU A 379 -12.75 -11.65 5.99
CA LEU A 379 -12.41 -12.39 7.22
C LEU A 379 -13.51 -12.23 8.28
N ALA A 380 -14.03 -11.03 8.49
CA ALA A 380 -15.11 -10.75 9.45
C ALA A 380 -16.43 -11.45 9.03
N LEU A 381 -16.86 -11.30 7.78
CA LEU A 381 -18.06 -11.95 7.22
C LEU A 381 -18.03 -13.49 7.30
N ASN A 382 -16.85 -14.09 7.42
CA ASN A 382 -16.63 -15.53 7.51
C ASN A 382 -16.02 -15.96 8.87
N THR A 383 -16.16 -15.12 9.90
CA THR A 383 -15.78 -15.42 11.29
C THR A 383 -17.02 -15.41 12.18
N ASP A 384 -17.16 -16.47 12.98
CA ASP A 384 -18.29 -16.69 13.87
C ASP A 384 -18.32 -15.62 14.99
N ALA A 385 -19.51 -15.09 15.30
CA ALA A 385 -19.66 -13.84 16.09
C ALA A 385 -19.01 -13.91 17.48
N ASP A 386 -19.19 -15.04 18.17
CA ASP A 386 -18.72 -15.26 19.54
C ASP A 386 -17.28 -15.80 19.61
N LYS A 387 -16.60 -15.94 18.46
CA LYS A 387 -15.26 -16.54 18.40
C LYS A 387 -14.22 -15.63 19.04
N ILE A 388 -13.83 -15.95 20.28
CA ILE A 388 -12.86 -15.18 21.06
C ILE A 388 -11.44 -15.33 20.50
N ALA A 389 -10.72 -14.21 20.42
CA ALA A 389 -9.32 -14.13 20.06
C ALA A 389 -8.44 -14.71 21.18
N PRO A 390 -7.63 -15.75 20.92
CA PRO A 390 -6.76 -16.30 21.96
C PRO A 390 -5.67 -15.31 22.38
N SER A 391 -5.24 -15.43 23.62
CA SER A 391 -4.14 -14.66 24.21
C SER A 391 -2.87 -15.47 24.40
N PHE A 392 -1.72 -14.79 24.40
CA PHE A 392 -0.43 -15.30 24.85
C PHE A 392 -0.09 -14.67 26.20
N GLU A 393 0.27 -15.49 27.19
CA GLU A 393 0.54 -15.05 28.56
C GLU A 393 2.05 -15.07 28.87
N LEU A 394 2.68 -13.89 28.73
CA LEU A 394 4.11 -13.67 28.96
C LEU A 394 4.39 -13.50 30.46
N HIS A 395 5.31 -14.29 30.98
CA HIS A 395 5.79 -14.22 32.36
C HIS A 395 7.09 -13.39 32.44
N LEU A 396 7.01 -12.28 33.16
CA LEU A 396 8.09 -11.31 33.42
C LEU A 396 8.37 -11.29 34.93
N GLY A 397 8.99 -12.37 35.42
CA GLY A 397 9.13 -12.61 36.86
C GLY A 397 7.75 -12.69 37.52
N ALA A 398 7.51 -11.81 38.49
CA ALA A 398 6.22 -11.71 39.18
C ALA A 398 5.09 -11.05 38.35
N ARG A 399 5.39 -10.40 37.22
CA ARG A 399 4.38 -9.80 36.34
C ARG A 399 3.93 -10.80 35.25
N ARG A 400 2.64 -10.79 34.93
CA ARG A 400 2.07 -11.49 33.76
C ARG A 400 1.49 -10.45 32.79
N LEU A 401 1.71 -10.62 31.50
CA LEU A 401 1.12 -9.77 30.44
C LEU A 401 0.42 -10.66 29.41
N ARG A 402 -0.84 -10.37 29.09
CA ARG A 402 -1.60 -11.05 28.05
C ARG A 402 -1.65 -10.24 26.77
N ILE A 403 -1.14 -10.82 25.69
CA ILE A 403 -1.08 -10.21 24.34
C ILE A 403 -2.04 -10.97 23.42
N SER A 404 -2.78 -10.27 22.57
CA SER A 404 -3.83 -10.86 21.72
C SER A 404 -4.02 -10.05 20.43
N ALA A 405 -4.90 -10.50 19.53
CA ALA A 405 -5.21 -9.78 18.29
C ALA A 405 -5.66 -8.32 18.53
N PHE A 406 -6.37 -8.06 19.65
CA PHE A 406 -6.71 -6.71 20.11
C PHE A 406 -5.46 -5.81 20.24
N HIS A 407 -4.43 -6.31 20.95
CA HIS A 407 -3.19 -5.57 21.21
C HIS A 407 -2.37 -5.31 19.94
N LEU A 408 -2.44 -6.21 18.94
CA LEU A 408 -1.83 -6.00 17.63
C LEU A 408 -2.54 -4.89 16.85
N VAL A 409 -3.87 -4.97 16.75
CA VAL A 409 -4.68 -4.00 15.98
C VAL A 409 -4.63 -2.61 16.63
N PHE A 410 -4.87 -2.51 17.94
CA PHE A 410 -4.77 -1.23 18.66
C PHE A 410 -3.33 -0.72 18.79
N GLY A 411 -2.33 -1.58 18.84
CA GLY A 411 -0.92 -1.17 18.75
C GLY A 411 -0.61 -0.44 17.43
N VAL A 412 -1.05 -0.98 16.29
CA VAL A 412 -0.87 -0.36 14.97
C VAL A 412 -1.69 0.93 14.82
N ILE A 413 -2.94 0.95 15.29
CA ILE A 413 -3.77 2.17 15.35
C ILE A 413 -3.07 3.27 16.16
N LEU A 414 -2.59 2.96 17.37
CA LEU A 414 -1.90 3.93 18.24
C LEU A 414 -0.57 4.40 17.66
N LEU A 415 0.21 3.52 17.02
CA LEU A 415 1.42 3.91 16.29
C LEU A 415 1.14 4.87 15.11
N THR A 416 -0.11 4.95 14.63
CA THR A 416 -0.54 5.90 13.60
C THR A 416 -1.05 7.22 14.18
N ILE A 417 -1.64 7.19 15.37
CA ILE A 417 -2.27 8.36 16.01
C ILE A 417 -1.30 9.13 16.90
N ILE A 418 -0.54 8.43 17.76
CA ILE A 418 0.35 9.05 18.75
C ILE A 418 1.37 10.01 18.12
N PRO A 419 2.04 9.69 16.99
CA PRO A 419 2.94 10.65 16.35
C PRO A 419 2.24 11.94 15.90
N GLN A 420 0.99 11.86 15.42
CA GLN A 420 0.22 13.03 15.02
C GLN A 420 -0.13 13.90 16.23
N VAL A 421 -0.58 13.28 17.32
CA VAL A 421 -0.93 13.95 18.57
C VAL A 421 0.30 14.65 19.18
N LEU A 422 1.44 13.96 19.25
CA LEU A 422 2.67 14.53 19.82
C LEU A 422 3.24 15.67 18.96
N TYR A 423 3.19 15.56 17.63
CA TYR A 423 3.61 16.65 16.73
C TYR A 423 2.69 17.87 16.83
N LEU A 424 1.37 17.66 16.97
CA LEU A 424 0.43 18.75 17.22
C LEU A 424 0.65 19.41 18.59
N TYR A 425 1.09 18.67 19.61
CA TYR A 425 1.53 19.29 20.87
C TYR A 425 2.84 20.06 20.72
N SER A 426 3.83 19.55 19.98
CA SER A 426 5.14 20.22 19.81
C SER A 426 5.08 21.46 18.91
N ARG A 427 4.07 21.61 18.03
CA ARG A 427 3.92 22.81 17.17
C ARG A 427 3.82 24.15 17.91
N ASN A 428 3.58 24.14 19.21
CA ASN A 428 3.56 25.33 20.06
C ASN A 428 4.78 25.46 20.99
N VAL A 429 5.78 24.59 20.87
CA VAL A 429 6.93 24.49 21.78
C VAL A 429 8.23 24.16 21.02
N ALA A 430 9.12 25.15 20.89
CA ALA A 430 10.47 24.95 20.38
C ALA A 430 11.42 24.56 21.51
N PHE A 431 12.17 23.47 21.36
CA PHE A 431 13.24 23.08 22.28
C PHE A 431 14.60 23.48 21.71
N HIS A 432 15.33 24.30 22.46
CA HIS A 432 16.66 24.76 22.08
C HIS A 432 17.73 23.92 22.78
N LEU A 433 18.63 23.35 21.98
CA LEU A 433 19.92 22.84 22.45
C LEU A 433 20.87 24.05 22.56
N GLY A 434 21.57 24.18 23.69
CA GLY A 434 22.45 25.32 23.90
C GLY A 434 23.66 25.32 22.96
N GLU A 435 23.83 26.37 22.15
CA GLU A 435 25.00 26.54 21.29
C GLU A 435 26.26 26.83 22.13
N GLY A 436 27.10 25.80 22.34
CA GLY A 436 28.40 25.96 22.98
C GLY A 436 29.10 24.64 23.27
N GLU A 437 30.44 24.64 23.19
CA GLU A 437 31.25 23.50 23.63
C GLU A 437 31.03 23.22 25.12
N PHE A 438 30.78 21.96 25.47
CA PHE A 438 30.58 21.55 26.85
C PHE A 438 31.86 21.76 27.67
N SER A 439 31.78 22.62 28.68
CA SER A 439 32.84 22.80 29.67
C SER A 439 32.28 22.73 31.09
N PHE A 440 32.92 21.92 31.95
CA PHE A 440 32.61 21.87 33.38
C PHE A 440 32.70 23.25 34.06
N SER A 441 33.59 24.14 33.62
CA SER A 441 33.72 25.48 34.20
C SER A 441 32.54 26.42 33.89
N ARG A 442 31.73 26.11 32.86
CA ARG A 442 30.54 26.87 32.45
C ARG A 442 29.26 26.05 32.47
N ILE A 443 29.23 24.93 33.21
CA ILE A 443 28.10 24.00 33.25
C ILE A 443 26.77 24.69 33.63
N ARG A 444 26.80 25.75 34.45
CA ARG A 444 25.59 26.51 34.84
C ARG A 444 25.06 27.43 33.72
N GLU A 445 25.95 28.00 32.90
CA GLU A 445 25.56 28.77 31.71
C GLU A 445 25.07 27.83 30.60
N TRP A 446 25.78 26.72 30.39
CA TRP A 446 25.42 25.67 29.44
C TRP A 446 24.06 25.05 29.78
N LEU A 447 23.80 24.69 31.04
CA LEU A 447 22.48 24.24 31.51
C LEU A 447 21.40 25.33 31.36
N GLY A 448 21.75 26.61 31.54
CA GLY A 448 20.85 27.74 31.34
C GLY A 448 20.50 28.03 29.87
N ALA A 449 21.26 27.47 28.92
CA ALA A 449 21.01 27.59 27.48
C ALA A 449 20.03 26.53 26.93
N PHE A 450 19.61 25.55 27.75
CA PHE A 450 18.55 24.60 27.38
C PHE A 450 17.19 25.12 27.85
N GLY A 451 16.20 25.14 26.95
CA GLY A 451 14.87 25.65 27.29
C GLY A 451 13.79 25.27 26.27
N TYR A 452 12.58 25.13 26.80
CA TYR A 452 11.35 25.07 26.01
C TYR A 452 10.80 26.49 25.85
N GLN A 453 10.75 26.98 24.61
CA GLN A 453 10.13 28.25 24.27
C GLN A 453 8.72 28.03 23.72
N PHE A 454 7.72 28.53 24.43
CA PHE A 454 6.32 28.50 23.99
C PHE A 454 6.07 29.58 22.93
N HIS A 455 5.33 29.23 21.87
CA HIS A 455 4.93 30.15 20.81
C HIS A 455 3.58 29.77 20.17
N ALA A 456 2.93 30.71 19.51
CA ALA A 456 1.82 30.41 18.61
C ALA A 456 2.31 29.60 17.39
N ASP A 457 1.45 28.78 16.79
CA ASP A 457 1.82 28.03 15.58
C ASP A 457 2.19 29.01 14.46
N VAL A 458 3.38 28.79 13.90
CA VAL A 458 3.90 29.52 12.76
C VAL A 458 4.58 28.52 11.83
N PHE A 459 4.53 28.84 10.54
CA PHE A 459 5.09 28.03 9.48
C PHE A 459 5.67 28.93 8.40
N TRP A 460 6.39 28.36 7.43
CA TRP A 460 7.02 29.13 6.37
C TRP A 460 6.39 28.77 5.02
N SER A 461 6.18 29.76 4.16
CA SER A 461 6.08 29.53 2.71
C SER A 461 7.47 29.69 2.08
N GLY A 462 7.68 29.11 0.89
CA GLY A 462 9.00 29.07 0.26
C GLY A 462 9.76 27.77 0.52
N SER A 463 10.80 27.56 -0.29
CA SER A 463 11.51 26.28 -0.40
C SER A 463 12.66 26.18 0.60
N GLY A 464 12.81 25.01 1.22
CA GLY A 464 13.80 24.74 2.28
C GLY A 464 15.27 24.80 1.86
N GLY A 465 16.18 24.50 2.80
CA GLY A 465 17.59 24.20 2.53
C GLY A 465 18.38 25.24 1.72
N GLY A 466 18.06 26.53 1.89
CA GLY A 466 18.72 27.64 1.19
C GLY A 466 18.25 27.89 -0.25
N ASN A 467 17.13 27.32 -0.68
CA ASN A 467 16.52 27.62 -1.99
C ASN A 467 15.75 28.96 -2.05
N CYS A 468 15.49 29.59 -0.89
CA CYS A 468 14.74 30.83 -0.74
C CYS A 468 15.13 31.91 -1.76
N GLY A 469 14.22 32.25 -2.68
CA GLY A 469 14.41 33.36 -3.63
C GLY A 469 15.39 33.11 -4.79
N LEU A 470 15.86 31.87 -5.00
CA LEU A 470 16.57 31.52 -6.23
C LEU A 470 15.68 31.72 -7.48
N PRO A 471 16.23 31.92 -8.70
CA PRO A 471 15.41 32.07 -9.91
C PRO A 471 14.55 30.82 -10.18
N GLY A 472 13.23 30.95 -10.04
CA GLY A 472 12.27 29.83 -10.12
C GLY A 472 11.78 29.32 -8.75
N ASN A 473 12.31 29.83 -7.64
CA ASN A 473 11.81 29.63 -6.28
C ASN A 473 11.14 30.91 -5.76
N ARG A 474 10.14 30.76 -4.89
CA ARG A 474 9.60 31.87 -4.09
C ARG A 474 10.62 32.28 -3.02
N ALA A 475 10.64 33.56 -2.64
CA ALA A 475 11.28 33.97 -1.39
C ALA A 475 10.58 33.30 -0.20
N CYS A 476 11.33 32.96 0.85
CA CYS A 476 10.75 32.36 2.04
C CYS A 476 10.09 33.43 2.91
N VAL A 477 8.85 33.19 3.33
CA VAL A 477 8.04 34.16 4.08
C VAL A 477 7.32 33.43 5.22
N ARG A 478 7.56 33.88 6.46
CA ARG A 478 6.86 33.41 7.66
C ARG A 478 5.36 33.65 7.52
N SER A 479 4.56 32.70 7.97
CA SER A 479 3.12 32.69 7.85
C SER A 479 2.50 32.22 9.18
N GLU A 480 1.30 32.72 9.43
CA GLU A 480 0.48 32.39 10.59
C GLU A 480 -0.78 31.65 10.13
N PRO A 481 -1.41 30.82 10.98
CA PRO A 481 -2.63 30.13 10.64
C PRO A 481 -3.80 31.11 10.45
N VAL A 482 -4.66 30.81 9.47
CA VAL A 482 -5.94 31.54 9.25
C VAL A 482 -6.79 31.51 10.52
N ASN A 483 -6.84 30.39 11.25
CA ASN A 483 -7.40 30.32 12.59
C ASN A 483 -6.31 30.46 13.66
N ARG A 484 -6.22 31.65 14.27
CA ARG A 484 -5.29 31.91 15.39
C ARG A 484 -5.80 31.43 16.76
N GLN A 485 -7.10 31.13 16.91
CA GLN A 485 -7.70 30.74 18.19
C GLN A 485 -7.51 29.24 18.49
N LEU A 486 -7.79 28.37 17.50
CA LEU A 486 -7.64 26.92 17.64
C LEU A 486 -6.19 26.50 17.37
N GLN A 487 -5.33 26.76 18.36
CA GLN A 487 -3.92 26.36 18.34
C GLN A 487 -3.76 24.82 18.30
N PRO A 488 -2.69 24.29 17.68
CA PRO A 488 -2.43 22.85 17.54
C PRO A 488 -2.59 22.03 18.83
N TRP A 489 -2.11 22.52 19.98
CA TRP A 489 -2.21 21.82 21.26
C TRP A 489 -3.67 21.59 21.75
N ILE A 490 -4.59 22.47 21.37
CA ILE A 490 -6.03 22.34 21.69
C ILE A 490 -6.61 21.19 20.88
N LEU A 491 -6.29 21.12 19.58
CA LEU A 491 -6.70 20.03 18.71
C LEU A 491 -6.03 18.71 19.12
N ALA A 492 -4.75 18.71 19.49
CA ALA A 492 -4.06 17.55 20.04
C ALA A 492 -4.78 16.99 21.28
N SER A 493 -5.33 17.87 22.13
CA SER A 493 -6.11 17.49 23.31
C SER A 493 -7.46 16.87 22.95
N LEU A 494 -8.15 17.40 21.93
CA LEU A 494 -9.36 16.79 21.38
C LEU A 494 -9.09 15.39 20.79
N TRP A 495 -8.04 15.24 19.97
CA TRP A 495 -7.65 13.95 19.40
C TRP A 495 -7.21 12.95 20.47
N THR A 496 -6.54 13.41 21.53
CA THR A 496 -6.20 12.60 22.70
C THR A 496 -7.47 12.08 23.41
N ALA A 497 -8.45 12.95 23.65
CA ALA A 497 -9.71 12.58 24.28
C ALA A 497 -10.54 11.58 23.44
N LEU A 498 -10.63 11.79 22.12
CA LEU A 498 -11.29 10.87 21.20
C LEU A 498 -10.58 9.51 21.12
N THR A 499 -9.25 9.51 21.11
CA THR A 499 -8.43 8.27 21.14
C THR A 499 -8.60 7.52 22.46
N ALA A 500 -8.67 8.24 23.59
CA ALA A 500 -8.97 7.64 24.89
C ALA A 500 -10.37 7.04 24.93
N ALA A 501 -11.39 7.71 24.38
CA ALA A 501 -12.75 7.19 24.28
C ALA A 501 -12.82 5.93 23.39
N LEU A 502 -12.13 5.93 22.24
CA LEU A 502 -12.01 4.77 21.35
C LEU A 502 -11.34 3.58 22.05
N LEU A 503 -10.27 3.82 22.82
CA LEU A 503 -9.60 2.79 23.63
C LEU A 503 -10.49 2.26 24.77
N ILE A 504 -11.15 3.15 25.53
CA ILE A 504 -11.95 2.77 26.70
C ILE A 504 -13.20 1.99 26.30
N SER A 505 -13.86 2.38 25.21
CA SER A 505 -15.04 1.67 24.67
C SER A 505 -14.71 0.27 24.14
N ASN A 506 -13.48 0.04 23.65
CA ASN A 506 -13.05 -1.25 23.10
C ASN A 506 -12.18 -2.08 24.07
N ARG A 507 -11.82 -1.59 25.26
CA ARG A 507 -10.80 -2.19 26.15
C ARG A 507 -11.00 -3.67 26.50
N ARG A 508 -12.26 -4.15 26.56
CA ARG A 508 -12.64 -5.56 26.81
C ARG A 508 -12.96 -6.35 25.54
N GLU A 509 -12.80 -5.79 24.34
CA GLU A 509 -13.22 -6.49 23.13
C GLU A 509 -12.26 -7.62 22.74
N ARG A 510 -12.80 -8.83 22.60
CA ARG A 510 -12.04 -10.05 22.30
C ARG A 510 -12.61 -10.85 21.12
N ARG A 511 -13.80 -10.54 20.61
CA ARG A 511 -14.42 -11.27 19.48
C ARG A 511 -13.68 -11.00 18.18
N LEU A 512 -13.22 -12.05 17.51
CA LEU A 512 -12.43 -11.94 16.28
C LEU A 512 -13.20 -11.25 15.15
N LYS A 513 -14.52 -11.46 15.03
CA LYS A 513 -15.37 -10.76 14.05
C LYS A 513 -15.27 -9.25 14.21
N ARG A 514 -15.45 -8.75 15.44
CA ARG A 514 -15.37 -7.31 15.76
C ARG A 514 -13.96 -6.75 15.59
N ILE A 515 -12.92 -7.47 16.03
CA ILE A 515 -11.52 -7.07 15.84
C ILE A 515 -11.15 -7.00 14.35
N ALA A 516 -11.68 -7.90 13.51
CA ALA A 516 -11.48 -7.87 12.06
C ALA A 516 -12.18 -6.67 11.40
N TYR A 517 -13.41 -6.33 11.80
CA TYR A 517 -14.08 -5.09 11.35
C TYR A 517 -13.30 -3.83 11.76
N LEU A 518 -12.84 -3.72 13.01
CA LEU A 518 -12.01 -2.59 13.47
C LEU A 518 -10.71 -2.46 12.65
N ALA A 519 -10.05 -3.58 12.36
CA ALA A 519 -8.86 -3.59 11.51
C ALA A 519 -9.18 -3.17 10.06
N ALA A 520 -10.31 -3.62 9.49
CA ALA A 520 -10.75 -3.21 8.16
C ALA A 520 -10.98 -1.69 8.09
N TRP A 521 -11.69 -1.12 9.07
CA TRP A 521 -11.98 0.32 9.10
C TRP A 521 -10.74 1.19 9.34
N TYR A 522 -9.75 0.70 10.08
CA TYR A 522 -8.44 1.34 10.15
C TYR A 522 -7.78 1.43 8.76
N PHE A 523 -7.81 0.36 7.97
CA PHE A 523 -7.30 0.40 6.60
C PHE A 523 -8.15 1.26 5.65
N VAL A 524 -9.45 1.39 5.87
CA VAL A 524 -10.30 2.38 5.17
C VAL A 524 -9.90 3.81 5.53
N ALA A 525 -9.59 4.10 6.80
CA ALA A 525 -9.08 5.41 7.21
C ALA A 525 -7.69 5.70 6.59
N LEU A 526 -6.80 4.72 6.51
CA LEU A 526 -5.54 4.85 5.76
C LEU A 526 -5.77 5.12 4.26
N ALA A 527 -6.67 4.39 3.61
CA ALA A 527 -7.02 4.64 2.21
C ALA A 527 -7.52 6.09 1.98
N ALA A 528 -8.27 6.63 2.95
CA ALA A 528 -8.70 8.02 2.96
C ALA A 528 -7.52 9.00 3.13
N MET A 529 -6.53 8.70 3.96
CA MET A 529 -5.28 9.48 4.04
C MET A 529 -4.39 9.35 2.78
N GLY A 530 -4.54 8.30 1.99
CA GLY A 530 -3.84 8.08 0.71
C GLY A 530 -4.40 8.93 -0.43
N LYS A 531 -5.72 8.91 -0.67
CA LYS A 531 -6.33 9.55 -1.85
C LYS A 531 -7.66 10.30 -1.59
N GLY A 532 -8.02 10.53 -0.33
CA GLY A 532 -9.21 11.28 0.09
C GLY A 532 -10.48 10.44 0.09
N ALA A 533 -11.64 11.07 -0.06
CA ALA A 533 -12.93 10.40 0.06
C ALA A 533 -13.13 9.13 -0.80
N PRO A 534 -12.51 8.92 -1.98
CA PRO A 534 -12.54 7.62 -2.67
C PRO A 534 -12.06 6.44 -1.82
N GLY A 535 -11.17 6.68 -0.85
CA GLY A 535 -10.70 5.71 0.16
C GLY A 535 -11.76 5.27 1.15
N PHE A 536 -12.77 6.10 1.39
CA PHE A 536 -13.89 5.81 2.30
C PHE A 536 -15.18 5.43 1.56
N ILE A 537 -15.54 6.17 0.51
CA ILE A 537 -16.77 5.99 -0.27
C ILE A 537 -16.81 4.60 -0.91
N LEU A 538 -15.73 4.17 -1.59
CA LEU A 538 -15.72 2.90 -2.30
C LEU A 538 -15.93 1.67 -1.40
N PRO A 539 -15.19 1.46 -0.29
CA PRO A 539 -15.40 0.30 0.57
C PRO A 539 -16.77 0.31 1.26
N VAL A 540 -17.24 1.48 1.72
CA VAL A 540 -18.57 1.61 2.35
C VAL A 540 -19.69 1.33 1.33
N PHE A 541 -19.58 1.85 0.11
CA PHE A 541 -20.53 1.60 -0.96
C PHE A 541 -20.53 0.13 -1.41
N ALA A 542 -19.36 -0.48 -1.61
CA ALA A 542 -19.24 -1.89 -2.02
C ALA A 542 -19.77 -2.85 -0.93
N PHE A 543 -19.47 -2.59 0.34
CA PHE A 543 -19.95 -3.39 1.47
C PHE A 543 -21.47 -3.21 1.69
N GLY A 544 -21.97 -1.97 1.61
CA GLY A 544 -23.41 -1.68 1.67
C GLY A 544 -24.19 -2.31 0.51
N ALA A 545 -23.69 -2.19 -0.72
CA ALA A 545 -24.28 -2.82 -1.89
C ALA A 545 -24.28 -4.36 -1.78
N PHE A 546 -23.25 -4.96 -1.18
CA PHE A 546 -23.22 -6.40 -0.90
C PHE A 546 -24.27 -6.81 0.14
N ILE A 547 -24.41 -6.04 1.23
CA ILE A 547 -25.45 -6.27 2.25
C ILE A 547 -26.85 -6.19 1.63
N VAL A 548 -27.13 -5.18 0.80
CA VAL A 548 -28.43 -5.03 0.11
C VAL A 548 -28.66 -6.17 -0.88
N ALA A 549 -27.67 -6.50 -1.72
CA ALA A 549 -27.79 -7.56 -2.73
C ALA A 549 -27.95 -8.97 -2.12
N THR A 550 -27.39 -9.22 -0.93
CA THR A 550 -27.53 -10.49 -0.19
C THR A 550 -28.60 -10.46 0.90
N ARG A 551 -29.28 -9.33 1.11
CA ARG A 551 -30.28 -9.07 2.17
C ARG A 551 -29.77 -9.30 3.60
N ARG A 552 -28.45 -9.27 3.83
CA ARG A 552 -27.79 -9.52 5.14
C ARG A 552 -27.75 -8.27 6.03
N PHE A 553 -28.92 -7.74 6.36
CA PHE A 553 -29.06 -6.52 7.18
C PHE A 553 -28.61 -6.72 8.64
N ASP A 554 -28.55 -7.96 9.12
CA ASP A 554 -27.95 -8.36 10.40
C ASP A 554 -26.48 -7.91 10.55
N GLU A 555 -25.70 -7.97 9.46
CA GLU A 555 -24.29 -7.57 9.48
C GLU A 555 -24.12 -6.07 9.75
N LEU A 556 -25.13 -5.22 9.55
CA LEU A 556 -25.04 -3.78 9.91
C LEU A 556 -24.85 -3.58 11.42
N GLY A 557 -25.45 -4.43 12.25
CA GLY A 557 -25.25 -4.42 13.71
C GLY A 557 -23.88 -4.96 14.13
N HIS A 558 -23.27 -5.83 13.33
CA HIS A 558 -21.94 -6.40 13.58
C HIS A 558 -20.79 -5.59 12.96
N ALA A 559 -21.08 -4.76 11.96
CA ALA A 559 -20.09 -4.03 11.17
C ALA A 559 -19.48 -2.82 11.88
N GLU A 560 -19.91 -2.48 13.11
CA GLU A 560 -19.28 -1.43 13.92
C GLU A 560 -19.17 -0.05 13.24
N LEU A 561 -20.21 0.36 12.52
CA LEU A 561 -20.24 1.65 11.82
C LEU A 561 -19.89 2.87 12.73
N PRO A 562 -20.28 2.93 14.02
CA PRO A 562 -19.81 3.98 14.94
C PRO A 562 -18.29 3.95 15.17
N ALA A 563 -17.67 2.77 15.23
CA ALA A 563 -16.23 2.64 15.36
C ALA A 563 -15.50 2.92 14.04
N CYS A 564 -16.12 2.62 12.88
CA CYS A 564 -15.63 3.08 11.58
C CYS A 564 -15.52 4.61 11.53
N LEU A 565 -16.56 5.31 11.99
CA LEU A 565 -16.54 6.78 12.10
C LEU A 565 -15.46 7.23 13.09
N ALA A 566 -15.41 6.65 14.30
CA ALA A 566 -14.41 7.01 15.30
C ALA A 566 -12.95 6.80 14.81
N LEU A 567 -12.69 5.74 14.05
CA LEU A 567 -11.38 5.48 13.43
C LEU A 567 -11.06 6.52 12.34
N LEU A 568 -12.02 6.89 11.49
CA LEU A 568 -11.84 7.96 10.51
C LEU A 568 -11.53 9.32 11.20
N LEU A 569 -12.23 9.62 12.29
CA LEU A 569 -12.02 10.82 13.11
C LEU A 569 -10.64 10.82 13.81
N CYS A 570 -10.17 9.70 14.35
CA CYS A 570 -8.91 9.67 15.10
C CYS A 570 -7.66 9.50 14.20
N VAL A 571 -7.77 8.78 13.08
CA VAL A 571 -6.63 8.40 12.23
C VAL A 571 -6.40 9.41 11.10
N ALA A 572 -7.46 9.80 10.39
CA ALA A 572 -7.36 10.58 9.16
C ALA A 572 -7.66 12.07 9.37
N LEU A 573 -8.72 12.41 10.11
CA LEU A 573 -9.18 13.79 10.29
C LEU A 573 -8.18 14.78 10.94
N PRO A 574 -7.22 14.39 11.82
CA PRO A 574 -6.33 15.35 12.48
C PRO A 574 -5.53 16.23 11.50
N TRP A 575 -4.96 15.63 10.45
CA TRP A 575 -4.22 16.38 9.43
C TRP A 575 -5.14 17.29 8.60
N TYR A 576 -6.32 16.81 8.19
CA TYR A 576 -7.27 17.62 7.42
C TYR A 576 -7.72 18.86 8.19
N VAL A 577 -8.02 18.73 9.48
CA VAL A 577 -8.42 19.86 10.35
C VAL A 577 -7.24 20.81 10.55
N GLN A 578 -6.03 20.31 10.80
CA GLN A 578 -4.87 21.19 10.97
C GLN A 578 -4.50 21.95 9.68
N MET A 579 -4.64 21.31 8.52
CA MET A 579 -4.51 21.99 7.23
C MET A 579 -5.56 23.08 7.03
N PHE A 580 -6.81 22.83 7.42
CA PHE A 580 -7.87 23.85 7.37
C PHE A 580 -7.62 25.00 8.37
N MET A 581 -7.12 24.74 9.58
CA MET A 581 -6.73 25.78 10.53
C MET A 581 -5.62 26.69 9.98
N ARG A 582 -4.62 26.10 9.32
CA ARG A 582 -3.51 26.87 8.74
C ARG A 582 -3.89 27.63 7.48
N HIS A 583 -4.59 26.99 6.53
CA HIS A 583 -4.76 27.49 5.16
C HIS A 583 -6.17 28.00 4.83
N GLY A 584 -7.17 27.76 5.69
CA GLY A 584 -8.56 28.19 5.48
C GLY A 584 -9.25 27.51 4.30
N SER A 585 -10.30 28.15 3.76
CA SER A 585 -11.08 27.59 2.65
C SER A 585 -10.27 27.27 1.39
N PRO A 586 -9.22 28.02 0.98
CA PRO A 586 -8.42 27.67 -0.20
C PRO A 586 -7.90 26.21 -0.23
N PHE A 587 -7.62 25.61 0.93
CA PHE A 587 -7.28 24.19 1.03
C PHE A 587 -8.47 23.28 0.73
N THR A 588 -9.66 23.51 1.32
CA THR A 588 -10.86 22.70 1.07
C THR A 588 -11.41 22.93 -0.34
N ASP A 589 -11.34 24.16 -0.83
CA ASP A 589 -11.75 24.57 -2.17
C ASP A 589 -10.90 23.87 -3.23
N ARG A 590 -9.60 23.70 -2.98
CA ARG A 590 -8.73 22.91 -3.85
C ARG A 590 -8.90 21.41 -3.68
N LEU A 591 -8.83 20.87 -2.47
CA LEU A 591 -8.81 19.42 -2.26
C LEU A 591 -10.20 18.80 -2.45
N ILE A 592 -11.19 19.28 -1.70
CA ILE A 592 -12.53 18.72 -1.65
C ILE A 592 -13.32 19.17 -2.89
N PHE A 593 -13.51 20.48 -3.08
CA PHE A 593 -14.42 20.97 -4.13
C PHE A 593 -13.82 20.82 -5.54
N HIS A 594 -12.56 21.18 -5.76
CA HIS A 594 -11.93 21.06 -7.09
C HIS A 594 -11.41 19.64 -7.36
N ASP A 595 -10.51 19.10 -6.51
CA ASP A 595 -9.78 17.86 -6.80
C ASP A 595 -10.53 16.57 -6.45
N MET A 596 -11.68 16.64 -5.77
CA MET A 596 -12.55 15.49 -5.51
C MET A 596 -13.93 15.65 -6.18
N PHE A 597 -14.75 16.64 -5.81
CA PHE A 597 -16.08 16.82 -6.41
C PHE A 597 -16.02 17.18 -7.90
N LYS A 598 -15.36 18.29 -8.28
CA LYS A 598 -15.31 18.69 -9.69
C LYS A 598 -14.59 17.65 -10.56
N ARG A 599 -13.54 16.96 -10.10
CA ARG A 599 -12.93 15.87 -10.90
C ARG A 599 -13.88 14.69 -11.15
N ALA A 600 -14.76 14.36 -10.21
CA ALA A 600 -15.74 13.28 -10.39
C ALA A 600 -16.84 13.66 -11.38
N PHE A 601 -17.42 14.86 -11.22
CA PHE A 601 -18.65 15.30 -11.91
C PHE A 601 -18.44 16.30 -13.06
N VAL A 602 -17.20 16.74 -13.31
CA VAL A 602 -16.83 17.72 -14.35
C VAL A 602 -15.52 17.30 -15.03
N HIS A 603 -15.32 17.68 -16.29
CA HIS A 603 -14.02 17.56 -16.95
C HIS A 603 -13.05 18.64 -16.44
N VAL A 604 -12.18 18.28 -15.49
CA VAL A 604 -11.20 19.18 -14.86
C VAL A 604 -9.78 18.97 -15.38
N HIS A 605 -9.47 17.77 -15.89
CA HIS A 605 -8.18 17.48 -16.55
C HIS A 605 -8.43 16.97 -17.97
N ASP A 606 -7.86 17.68 -18.94
CA ASP A 606 -8.05 17.49 -20.37
C ASP A 606 -7.10 16.40 -20.95
N THR A 607 -6.78 15.38 -20.15
CA THR A 607 -5.87 14.27 -20.51
C THR A 607 -6.33 13.49 -21.74
N ASN A 608 -7.65 13.46 -21.96
CA ASN A 608 -8.31 12.60 -22.93
C ASN A 608 -8.95 13.41 -24.08
N LYS A 609 -8.48 14.63 -24.35
CA LYS A 609 -9.05 15.49 -25.39
C LYS A 609 -8.92 14.83 -26.78
N GLY A 610 -10.04 14.41 -27.36
CA GLY A 610 -10.08 13.60 -28.59
C GLY A 610 -9.81 12.10 -28.41
N SER A 611 -9.82 11.57 -27.19
CA SER A 611 -9.68 10.15 -26.87
C SER A 611 -11.01 9.49 -26.53
N ASP A 612 -11.14 8.18 -26.77
CA ASP A 612 -12.32 7.41 -26.36
C ASP A 612 -12.40 7.32 -24.82
N VAL A 613 -13.29 8.10 -24.21
CA VAL A 613 -13.59 8.12 -22.77
C VAL A 613 -14.86 7.31 -22.42
N SER A 614 -15.36 6.47 -23.31
CA SER A 614 -16.54 5.63 -23.07
C SER A 614 -16.24 4.48 -22.09
N PHE A 615 -17.18 3.54 -21.96
CA PHE A 615 -16.99 2.21 -21.39
C PHE A 615 -15.73 1.50 -21.93
N ARG A 616 -15.41 1.69 -23.22
CA ARG A 616 -14.31 1.01 -23.93
C ARG A 616 -12.94 1.36 -23.37
N TYR A 617 -12.77 2.55 -22.78
CA TYR A 617 -11.51 2.99 -22.19
C TYR A 617 -10.95 1.98 -21.18
N TYR A 618 -11.71 1.70 -20.11
CA TYR A 618 -11.23 0.79 -19.06
C TYR A 618 -11.21 -0.67 -19.51
N LEU A 619 -12.07 -1.07 -20.48
CA LEU A 619 -11.97 -2.40 -21.07
C LEU A 619 -10.61 -2.63 -21.75
N TRP A 620 -10.09 -1.63 -22.47
CA TRP A 620 -8.74 -1.69 -23.05
C TRP A 620 -7.64 -1.62 -21.98
N GLN A 621 -7.74 -0.72 -21.00
CA GLN A 621 -6.74 -0.62 -19.93
C GLN A 621 -6.66 -1.90 -19.10
N LEU A 622 -7.79 -2.55 -18.79
CA LEU A 622 -7.82 -3.86 -18.14
C LEU A 622 -7.30 -4.98 -19.07
N GLY A 623 -7.55 -4.88 -20.37
CA GLY A 623 -6.97 -5.79 -21.38
C GLY A 623 -5.44 -5.85 -21.32
N TYR A 624 -4.77 -4.71 -21.29
CA TYR A 624 -3.31 -4.63 -21.12
C TYR A 624 -2.87 -4.89 -19.67
N GLY A 625 -3.59 -4.31 -18.70
CA GLY A 625 -3.27 -4.37 -17.28
C GLY A 625 -3.33 -5.77 -16.68
N LEU A 626 -4.20 -6.64 -17.19
CA LEU A 626 -4.35 -8.02 -16.73
C LEU A 626 -3.49 -9.04 -17.51
N PHE A 627 -2.74 -8.65 -18.54
CA PHE A 627 -2.00 -9.58 -19.41
C PHE A 627 -0.93 -10.38 -18.63
N PRO A 628 -0.78 -11.72 -18.80
CA PRO A 628 -1.44 -12.61 -19.74
C PRO A 628 -2.75 -13.25 -19.21
N TRP A 629 -3.27 -12.77 -18.08
CA TRP A 629 -4.51 -13.28 -17.47
C TRP A 629 -5.78 -12.66 -18.03
N SER A 630 -5.72 -11.64 -18.90
CA SER A 630 -6.88 -10.86 -19.37
C SER A 630 -8.05 -11.72 -19.87
N GLY A 631 -7.74 -12.77 -20.65
CA GLY A 631 -8.72 -13.73 -21.13
C GLY A 631 -9.26 -14.66 -20.02
N MET A 632 -8.41 -15.08 -19.10
CA MET A 632 -8.84 -15.87 -17.94
C MET A 632 -9.66 -15.06 -16.94
N ALA A 633 -9.45 -13.75 -16.82
CA ALA A 633 -10.23 -12.87 -15.95
C ALA A 633 -11.69 -12.74 -16.43
N VAL A 634 -11.89 -12.58 -17.74
CA VAL A 634 -13.21 -12.72 -18.37
C VAL A 634 -13.78 -14.12 -18.09
N GLY A 635 -12.97 -15.17 -18.19
CA GLY A 635 -13.36 -16.53 -17.84
C GLY A 635 -13.79 -16.71 -16.37
N GLY A 636 -13.12 -16.07 -15.43
CA GLY A 636 -13.45 -16.09 -14.00
C GLY A 636 -14.80 -15.43 -13.68
N LEU A 637 -15.15 -14.37 -14.42
CA LEU A 637 -16.47 -13.74 -14.33
C LEU A 637 -17.58 -14.66 -14.87
N PHE A 638 -17.39 -15.28 -16.05
CA PHE A 638 -18.34 -16.27 -16.58
C PHE A 638 -18.46 -17.51 -15.69
N TRP A 639 -17.36 -17.96 -15.09
CA TRP A 639 -17.37 -19.05 -14.11
C TRP A 639 -18.16 -18.70 -12.85
N TRP A 640 -18.04 -17.46 -12.37
CA TRP A 640 -18.85 -16.96 -11.26
C TRP A 640 -20.34 -16.92 -11.63
N MET A 641 -20.71 -16.32 -12.77
CA MET A 641 -22.10 -16.21 -13.24
C MET A 641 -22.78 -17.57 -13.50
N ARG A 642 -22.02 -18.65 -13.67
CA ARG A 642 -22.56 -20.02 -13.80
C ARG A 642 -22.93 -20.66 -12.45
N ARG A 643 -22.43 -20.15 -11.32
CA ARG A 643 -22.83 -20.63 -9.99
C ARG A 643 -24.25 -20.13 -9.70
N GLY A 644 -25.22 -21.06 -9.68
CA GLY A 644 -26.59 -20.76 -9.26
C GLY A 644 -26.66 -20.27 -7.81
N GLU A 645 -27.72 -19.52 -7.49
CA GLU A 645 -27.87 -18.72 -6.26
C GLU A 645 -27.93 -19.55 -4.94
N HIS A 646 -27.89 -20.88 -5.02
CA HIS A 646 -28.27 -21.79 -3.94
C HIS A 646 -27.17 -22.12 -2.90
N THR A 647 -25.93 -21.66 -3.05
CA THR A 647 -24.89 -21.87 -2.01
C THR A 647 -24.84 -20.71 -1.02
N SER A 648 -25.59 -20.82 0.08
CA SER A 648 -25.52 -19.91 1.23
C SER A 648 -24.23 -20.03 2.07
N ASP A 649 -23.26 -20.84 1.61
CA ASP A 649 -22.00 -21.13 2.30
C ASP A 649 -20.99 -19.96 2.27
N ARG A 650 -19.85 -20.17 2.94
CA ARG A 650 -18.75 -19.19 3.03
C ARG A 650 -18.12 -18.84 1.66
N SER A 651 -18.13 -19.75 0.68
CA SER A 651 -17.63 -19.50 -0.67
C SER A 651 -18.61 -18.70 -1.52
N GLY A 652 -19.92 -19.00 -1.43
CA GLY A 652 -20.98 -18.24 -2.07
C GLY A 652 -20.94 -16.78 -1.64
N ASN A 653 -21.03 -16.53 -0.33
CA ASN A 653 -20.95 -15.20 0.28
C ASN A 653 -19.66 -14.45 -0.12
N GLY A 654 -18.49 -15.08 0.00
CA GLY A 654 -17.22 -14.48 -0.38
C GLY A 654 -17.10 -14.18 -1.88
N SER A 655 -17.86 -14.88 -2.73
CA SER A 655 -17.90 -14.63 -4.17
C SER A 655 -18.80 -13.48 -4.56
N SER A 656 -19.99 -13.38 -3.97
CA SER A 656 -20.90 -12.24 -4.17
C SER A 656 -20.27 -10.94 -3.69
N PHE A 657 -19.52 -10.95 -2.58
CA PHE A 657 -18.79 -9.76 -2.11
C PHE A 657 -17.73 -9.28 -3.12
N LEU A 658 -16.88 -10.19 -3.61
CA LEU A 658 -15.84 -9.86 -4.59
C LEU A 658 -16.44 -9.39 -5.93
N PHE A 659 -17.54 -10.02 -6.39
CA PHE A 659 -18.23 -9.61 -7.60
C PHE A 659 -18.92 -8.24 -7.45
N VAL A 660 -19.63 -7.99 -6.35
CA VAL A 660 -20.25 -6.68 -6.08
C VAL A 660 -19.19 -5.59 -5.96
N TRP A 661 -18.05 -5.85 -5.31
CA TRP A 661 -16.93 -4.90 -5.27
C TRP A 661 -16.37 -4.60 -6.67
N LEU A 662 -16.21 -5.62 -7.51
CA LEU A 662 -15.75 -5.49 -8.90
C LEU A 662 -16.72 -4.63 -9.73
N ILE A 663 -18.02 -4.88 -9.65
CA ILE A 663 -19.05 -4.12 -10.36
C ILE A 663 -19.16 -2.69 -9.81
N ALA A 664 -19.08 -2.50 -8.50
CA ALA A 664 -19.06 -1.18 -7.85
C ALA A 664 -17.87 -0.33 -8.32
N CYS A 665 -16.66 -0.91 -8.36
CA CYS A 665 -15.47 -0.27 -8.93
C CYS A 665 -15.69 0.09 -10.40
N PHE A 666 -16.17 -0.87 -11.20
CA PHE A 666 -16.33 -0.67 -12.64
C PHE A 666 -17.33 0.44 -12.95
N GLY A 667 -18.52 0.39 -12.36
CA GLY A 667 -19.57 1.39 -12.55
C GLY A 667 -19.11 2.78 -12.11
N MET A 668 -18.61 2.91 -10.87
CA MET A 668 -18.19 4.19 -10.30
C MET A 668 -17.13 4.89 -11.18
N PHE A 669 -16.03 4.21 -11.50
CA PHE A 669 -14.96 4.83 -12.31
C PHE A 669 -15.36 5.02 -13.79
N THR A 670 -16.21 4.15 -14.35
CA THR A 670 -16.72 4.34 -15.72
C THR A 670 -17.63 5.56 -15.84
N ILE A 671 -18.35 5.94 -14.77
CA ILE A 671 -19.21 7.12 -14.73
C ILE A 671 -18.42 8.42 -14.51
N THR A 672 -17.30 8.40 -13.76
CA THR A 672 -16.49 9.62 -13.53
C THR A 672 -15.94 10.21 -14.83
N LEU A 673 -16.09 11.54 -14.99
CA LEU A 673 -15.69 12.25 -16.22
C LEU A 673 -14.18 12.41 -16.39
N THR A 674 -13.43 12.63 -15.29
CA THR A 674 -11.97 12.70 -15.31
C THR A 674 -11.36 11.29 -15.20
N LYS A 675 -10.99 10.69 -16.34
CA LYS A 675 -10.42 9.32 -16.39
C LYS A 675 -8.89 9.33 -16.53
N PHE A 676 -8.25 8.55 -15.66
CA PHE A 676 -6.84 8.12 -15.77
C PHE A 676 -6.83 6.58 -15.79
N HIS A 677 -5.81 5.96 -16.38
CA HIS A 677 -5.73 4.49 -16.45
C HIS A 677 -5.85 3.87 -15.04
N HIS A 678 -4.91 4.18 -14.14
CA HIS A 678 -4.79 3.56 -12.81
C HIS A 678 -5.98 3.82 -11.86
N TYR A 679 -6.97 4.63 -12.24
CA TYR A 679 -8.19 4.80 -11.43
C TYR A 679 -8.99 3.49 -11.31
N ILE A 680 -8.97 2.61 -12.32
CA ILE A 680 -9.65 1.30 -12.25
C ILE A 680 -8.88 0.24 -11.43
N LEU A 681 -7.69 0.57 -10.89
CA LEU A 681 -6.85 -0.37 -10.14
C LEU A 681 -7.56 -1.09 -8.96
N PRO A 682 -8.50 -0.49 -8.19
CA PRO A 682 -9.27 -1.19 -7.15
C PRO A 682 -10.11 -2.38 -7.65
N LEU A 683 -10.35 -2.50 -8.96
CA LEU A 683 -11.06 -3.62 -9.58
C LEU A 683 -10.16 -4.84 -9.79
N VAL A 684 -8.87 -4.63 -10.03
CA VAL A 684 -7.94 -5.71 -10.40
C VAL A 684 -7.83 -6.78 -9.30
N PRO A 685 -7.71 -6.44 -8.01
CA PRO A 685 -7.68 -7.43 -6.92
C PRO A 685 -8.86 -8.41 -6.91
N PRO A 686 -10.15 -8.01 -6.85
CA PRO A 686 -11.26 -8.97 -6.87
C PRO A 686 -11.38 -9.73 -8.20
N ALA A 687 -11.05 -9.13 -9.34
CA ALA A 687 -10.99 -9.85 -10.62
C ALA A 687 -9.97 -11.01 -10.56
N CYS A 688 -8.79 -10.75 -10.01
CA CYS A 688 -7.76 -11.77 -9.81
C CYS A 688 -8.21 -12.86 -8.82
N MET A 689 -8.92 -12.51 -7.74
CA MET A 689 -9.44 -13.50 -6.78
C MET A 689 -10.48 -14.45 -7.40
N LEU A 690 -11.44 -13.91 -8.18
CA LEU A 690 -12.43 -14.72 -8.91
C LEU A 690 -11.75 -15.62 -9.96
N THR A 691 -10.71 -15.11 -10.62
CA THR A 691 -9.87 -15.90 -11.56
C THR A 691 -9.11 -17.01 -10.83
N GLY A 692 -8.63 -16.77 -9.60
CA GLY A 692 -7.97 -17.76 -8.76
C GLY A 692 -8.87 -18.94 -8.39
N ALA A 693 -10.18 -18.71 -8.21
CA ALA A 693 -11.17 -19.77 -7.99
C ALA A 693 -11.41 -20.63 -9.24
N LEU A 694 -11.38 -20.05 -10.45
CA LEU A 694 -11.38 -20.80 -11.71
C LEU A 694 -10.05 -21.58 -11.89
N LEU A 695 -8.91 -20.95 -11.60
CA LEU A 695 -7.59 -21.57 -11.74
C LEU A 695 -7.44 -22.80 -10.83
N ASP A 696 -7.93 -22.76 -9.59
CA ASP A 696 -7.93 -23.93 -8.70
C ASP A 696 -8.71 -25.13 -9.28
N ARG A 697 -9.85 -24.88 -9.96
CA ARG A 697 -10.62 -25.91 -10.67
C ARG A 697 -9.86 -26.51 -11.86
N LEU A 698 -8.95 -25.77 -12.51
CA LEU A 698 -8.06 -26.32 -13.55
C LEU A 698 -7.01 -27.29 -13.00
N PHE A 699 -6.62 -27.13 -11.73
CA PHE A 699 -5.71 -28.05 -11.04
C PHE A 699 -6.43 -29.25 -10.39
N GLY A 700 -7.66 -29.05 -9.90
CA GLY A 700 -8.45 -30.08 -9.21
C GLY A 700 -7.86 -30.54 -7.87
N ASP A 701 -8.47 -31.55 -7.24
CA ASP A 701 -8.16 -31.98 -5.85
C ASP A 701 -6.73 -32.52 -5.63
N GLY A 702 -5.96 -32.73 -6.71
CA GLY A 702 -4.60 -33.25 -6.67
C GLY A 702 -3.52 -32.16 -6.64
N SER A 703 -2.46 -32.41 -5.86
CA SER A 703 -1.14 -31.83 -6.18
C SER A 703 -0.64 -32.43 -7.49
N PRO A 704 -0.05 -31.65 -8.41
CA PRO A 704 0.43 -32.14 -9.71
C PRO A 704 1.57 -33.17 -9.58
N ALA A 705 2.31 -33.15 -8.46
CA ALA A 705 3.34 -34.12 -8.12
C ALA A 705 3.30 -34.50 -6.62
N LYS A 706 3.93 -35.63 -6.24
CA LYS A 706 4.14 -35.99 -4.82
C LYS A 706 5.04 -34.92 -4.14
N PRO A 707 4.85 -34.55 -2.85
CA PRO A 707 5.53 -33.41 -2.23
C PRO A 707 7.06 -33.36 -2.41
N GLY A 708 7.80 -34.43 -2.10
CA GLY A 708 9.26 -34.47 -2.28
C GLY A 708 9.74 -34.42 -3.75
N LYS A 709 8.85 -34.67 -4.71
CA LYS A 709 9.10 -34.53 -6.14
C LYS A 709 8.57 -33.21 -6.74
N LEU A 710 7.78 -32.44 -5.98
CA LEU A 710 7.16 -31.20 -6.45
C LEU A 710 8.20 -30.11 -6.85
N PRO A 711 9.34 -29.91 -6.15
CA PRO A 711 10.36 -28.97 -6.59
C PRO A 711 10.89 -29.32 -7.99
N HIS A 712 11.28 -30.58 -8.21
CA HIS A 712 11.78 -31.06 -9.50
C HIS A 712 10.77 -30.88 -10.64
N TYR A 713 9.48 -31.16 -10.39
CA TYR A 713 8.40 -30.89 -11.33
C TYR A 713 8.27 -29.39 -11.67
N LEU A 714 8.30 -28.52 -10.66
CA LEU A 714 8.22 -27.07 -10.85
C LEU A 714 9.47 -26.51 -11.55
N THR A 715 10.66 -27.06 -11.30
CA THR A 715 11.89 -26.73 -12.03
C THR A 715 11.77 -27.14 -13.50
N LEU A 716 11.31 -28.36 -13.81
CA LEU A 716 11.16 -28.83 -15.19
C LEU A 716 10.16 -28.00 -15.99
N ILE A 717 8.98 -27.70 -15.43
CA ILE A 717 8.00 -26.83 -16.09
C ILE A 717 8.49 -25.37 -16.13
N GLY A 718 9.16 -24.87 -15.09
CA GLY A 718 9.71 -23.50 -15.06
C GLY A 718 10.79 -23.30 -16.13
N SER A 719 11.82 -24.14 -16.14
CA SER A 719 12.87 -24.13 -17.16
C SER A 719 12.31 -24.41 -18.56
N GLY A 720 11.32 -25.30 -18.68
CA GLY A 720 10.62 -25.57 -19.93
C GLY A 720 9.84 -24.36 -20.45
N SER A 721 9.10 -23.65 -19.61
CA SER A 721 8.42 -22.40 -19.95
C SER A 721 9.41 -21.29 -20.34
N VAL A 722 10.54 -21.15 -19.61
CA VAL A 722 11.59 -20.18 -19.96
C VAL A 722 12.22 -20.49 -21.32
N LEU A 723 12.55 -21.76 -21.60
CA LEU A 723 13.11 -22.17 -22.90
C LEU A 723 12.09 -22.05 -24.05
N MET A 724 10.82 -22.37 -23.79
CA MET A 724 9.74 -22.18 -24.76
C MET A 724 9.52 -20.69 -25.08
N LEU A 725 9.52 -19.81 -24.07
CA LEU A 725 9.46 -18.35 -24.27
C LEU A 725 10.68 -17.84 -25.03
N TYR A 726 11.88 -18.25 -24.64
CA TYR A 726 13.14 -17.87 -25.30
C TYR A 726 13.19 -18.34 -26.76
N GLY A 727 12.82 -19.59 -27.02
CA GLY A 727 12.74 -20.15 -28.37
C GLY A 727 11.68 -19.43 -29.21
N THR A 728 10.48 -19.20 -28.67
CA THR A 728 9.42 -18.45 -29.35
C THR A 728 9.89 -17.05 -29.72
N PHE A 729 10.55 -16.36 -28.78
CA PHE A 729 11.15 -15.04 -28.97
C PHE A 729 12.17 -15.01 -30.12
N ARG A 730 13.03 -16.04 -30.27
CA ARG A 730 14.06 -16.09 -31.31
C ARG A 730 13.54 -16.22 -32.76
N ASN A 731 12.24 -16.39 -32.97
CA ASN A 731 11.62 -16.24 -34.29
C ASN A 731 11.43 -14.76 -34.71
N PHE A 732 11.52 -13.83 -33.77
CA PHE A 732 11.27 -12.41 -33.98
C PHE A 732 12.55 -11.57 -33.84
N PRO A 733 12.64 -10.40 -34.49
CA PRO A 733 13.74 -9.45 -34.29
C PRO A 733 13.82 -8.89 -32.87
N GLY A 734 15.01 -8.37 -32.52
CA GLY A 734 15.30 -7.70 -31.25
C GLY A 734 16.11 -8.55 -30.26
N THR A 735 16.19 -8.10 -29.00
CA THR A 735 16.86 -8.82 -27.90
C THR A 735 15.94 -8.96 -26.67
N LEU A 736 16.24 -9.88 -25.75
CA LEU A 736 15.48 -10.02 -24.48
C LEU A 736 15.56 -8.75 -23.61
N SER A 737 16.69 -8.03 -23.70
CA SER A 737 16.93 -6.74 -23.07
C SER A 737 16.26 -5.57 -23.80
N GLY A 738 15.54 -5.85 -24.88
CA GLY A 738 14.78 -4.86 -25.65
C GLY A 738 15.63 -3.93 -26.49
N ASP A 739 16.88 -4.25 -26.80
CA ASP A 739 17.65 -3.54 -27.80
C ASP A 739 17.05 -3.78 -29.20
N ALA A 740 16.85 -2.69 -29.96
CA ALA A 740 16.30 -2.73 -31.31
C ALA A 740 17.17 -3.58 -32.27
N PRO A 741 16.57 -4.31 -33.23
CA PRO A 741 17.32 -5.12 -34.18
C PRO A 741 18.22 -4.25 -35.08
N GLY A 742 19.50 -4.61 -35.14
CA GLY A 742 20.34 -4.34 -36.32
C GLY A 742 20.15 -5.42 -37.38
N ASP A 743 21.13 -5.59 -38.26
CA ASP A 743 21.10 -6.57 -39.38
C ASP A 743 21.20 -8.06 -38.95
N GLN A 744 20.80 -8.39 -37.73
CA GLN A 744 20.80 -9.75 -37.19
C GLN A 744 19.55 -10.52 -37.63
N ALA A 745 19.73 -11.45 -38.56
CA ALA A 745 18.67 -12.36 -39.00
C ALA A 745 18.11 -13.22 -37.84
N PRO A 746 16.80 -13.54 -37.83
CA PRO A 746 16.20 -14.38 -36.80
C PRO A 746 16.80 -15.79 -36.79
N LEU A 747 17.24 -16.22 -35.62
CA LEU A 747 17.93 -17.50 -35.42
C LEU A 747 16.90 -18.64 -35.30
N TRP A 748 16.22 -18.95 -36.42
CA TRP A 748 15.13 -19.93 -36.49
C TRP A 748 15.50 -21.32 -35.96
N TRP A 749 16.77 -21.74 -36.07
CA TRP A 749 17.23 -23.02 -35.51
C TRP A 749 17.38 -22.96 -33.98
N VAL A 750 17.83 -21.84 -33.42
CA VAL A 750 17.82 -21.60 -31.95
C VAL A 750 16.38 -21.52 -31.45
N ALA A 751 15.48 -20.93 -32.24
CA ALA A 751 14.06 -20.87 -31.94
C ALA A 751 13.44 -22.28 -31.87
N ALA A 752 13.64 -23.09 -32.91
CA ALA A 752 13.17 -24.48 -32.96
C ALA A 752 13.74 -25.35 -31.84
N VAL A 753 15.05 -25.24 -31.54
CA VAL A 753 15.70 -25.96 -30.43
C VAL A 753 15.16 -25.48 -29.07
N GLY A 754 14.99 -24.18 -28.88
CA GLY A 754 14.44 -23.61 -27.63
C GLY A 754 12.99 -24.04 -27.36
N ILE A 755 12.13 -23.98 -28.38
CA ILE A 755 10.75 -24.47 -28.31
C ILE A 755 10.74 -25.98 -28.07
N GLY A 756 11.52 -26.75 -28.84
CA GLY A 756 11.61 -28.21 -28.72
C GLY A 756 12.05 -28.65 -27.34
N LEU A 757 13.14 -28.10 -26.81
CA LEU A 757 13.60 -28.37 -25.44
C LEU A 757 12.57 -27.90 -24.39
N GLY A 758 11.93 -26.75 -24.60
CA GLY A 758 10.88 -26.25 -23.71
C GLY A 758 9.70 -27.21 -23.60
N VAL A 759 9.18 -27.67 -24.73
CA VAL A 759 8.11 -28.68 -24.82
C VAL A 759 8.56 -30.01 -24.24
N VAL A 760 9.78 -30.47 -24.53
CA VAL A 760 10.33 -31.72 -23.98
C VAL A 760 10.44 -31.66 -22.45
N LEU A 761 10.93 -30.57 -21.86
CA LEU A 761 11.01 -30.44 -20.40
C LEU A 761 9.63 -30.37 -19.74
N ILE A 762 8.66 -29.67 -20.34
CA ILE A 762 7.28 -29.65 -19.84
C ILE A 762 6.65 -31.05 -19.93
N THR A 763 6.89 -31.77 -21.03
CA THR A 763 6.35 -33.12 -21.28
C THR A 763 7.00 -34.17 -20.38
N LEU A 764 8.32 -34.10 -20.15
CA LEU A 764 9.02 -34.93 -19.16
C LEU A 764 8.56 -34.60 -17.74
N GLY A 765 8.34 -33.32 -17.42
CA GLY A 765 7.71 -32.88 -16.18
C GLY A 765 6.32 -33.51 -15.99
N ALA A 766 5.49 -33.52 -17.02
CA ALA A 766 4.17 -34.16 -17.00
C ALA A 766 4.27 -35.68 -16.82
N ILE A 767 5.06 -36.38 -17.63
CA ILE A 767 5.13 -37.85 -17.66
C ILE A 767 5.82 -38.43 -16.41
N ALA A 768 6.94 -37.87 -15.96
CA ALA A 768 7.74 -38.45 -14.88
C ALA A 768 7.23 -38.11 -13.46
N PHE A 769 6.28 -37.17 -13.34
CA PHE A 769 5.81 -36.65 -12.06
C PHE A 769 4.29 -36.52 -11.91
N GLY A 770 3.55 -36.39 -13.03
CA GLY A 770 2.10 -36.36 -13.05
C GLY A 770 1.47 -37.63 -12.48
N ARG A 771 0.40 -37.48 -11.71
CA ARG A 771 -0.43 -38.62 -11.28
C ARG A 771 -1.30 -39.07 -12.45
N GLN A 772 -1.15 -40.33 -12.89
CA GLN A 772 -2.25 -41.01 -13.57
C GLN A 772 -3.50 -40.98 -12.68
N ARG A 773 -4.69 -40.81 -13.29
CA ARG A 773 -5.94 -40.65 -12.54
C ARG A 773 -6.26 -41.89 -11.70
N ILE A 774 -6.73 -41.64 -10.48
CA ILE A 774 -7.48 -42.63 -9.72
C ILE A 774 -8.76 -42.94 -10.52
N LYS A 775 -9.06 -44.23 -10.75
CA LYS A 775 -10.37 -44.65 -11.25
C LYS A 775 -11.41 -44.38 -10.15
N ALA A 776 -12.25 -43.38 -10.35
CA ALA A 776 -13.53 -43.30 -9.63
C ALA A 776 -14.51 -44.29 -10.28
N GLY A 777 -15.34 -44.96 -9.48
CA GLY A 777 -16.49 -45.70 -9.99
C GLY A 777 -17.55 -44.75 -10.58
N PRO A 778 -18.40 -45.22 -11.50
CA PRO A 778 -19.40 -44.37 -12.14
C PRO A 778 -20.53 -44.02 -11.17
N ASP A 779 -20.72 -42.73 -10.95
CA ASP A 779 -21.97 -42.11 -10.52
C ASP A 779 -22.40 -41.23 -11.70
N GLU A 780 -23.54 -41.56 -12.33
CA GLU A 780 -23.97 -40.89 -13.56
C GLU A 780 -24.23 -39.39 -13.37
N ALA A 781 -24.83 -39.00 -12.24
CA ALA A 781 -25.15 -37.60 -11.98
C ALA A 781 -23.87 -36.77 -11.90
N ARG A 782 -22.93 -37.23 -11.07
CA ARG A 782 -21.60 -36.64 -10.91
C ARG A 782 -20.78 -36.65 -12.21
N THR A 783 -20.95 -37.67 -13.05
CA THR A 783 -20.27 -37.76 -14.35
C THR A 783 -20.80 -36.72 -15.35
N ARG A 784 -22.12 -36.55 -15.44
CA ARG A 784 -22.78 -35.54 -16.29
C ARG A 784 -22.44 -34.11 -15.83
N GLU A 785 -22.45 -33.85 -14.52
CA GLU A 785 -22.04 -32.57 -13.94
C GLU A 785 -20.59 -32.23 -14.31
N LEU A 786 -19.67 -33.16 -14.06
CA LEU A 786 -18.26 -33.02 -14.39
C LEU A 786 -18.05 -32.72 -15.87
N ASP A 787 -18.69 -33.45 -16.79
CA ASP A 787 -18.48 -33.23 -18.23
C ASP A 787 -19.14 -31.94 -18.75
N SER A 788 -20.16 -31.42 -18.05
CA SER A 788 -20.64 -30.04 -18.22
C SER A 788 -19.59 -29.00 -17.77
N GLU A 789 -18.94 -29.17 -16.60
CA GLU A 789 -17.80 -28.32 -16.18
C GLU A 789 -16.64 -28.40 -17.19
N HIS A 790 -16.30 -29.61 -17.68
CA HIS A 790 -15.19 -29.79 -18.62
C HIS A 790 -15.40 -29.03 -19.94
N SER A 791 -16.65 -28.97 -20.40
CA SER A 791 -17.08 -28.29 -21.63
C SER A 791 -17.05 -26.77 -21.46
N VAL A 792 -17.50 -26.25 -20.31
CA VAL A 792 -17.36 -24.82 -19.98
C VAL A 792 -15.89 -24.42 -19.91
N ILE A 793 -15.05 -25.15 -19.19
CA ILE A 793 -13.61 -24.87 -19.09
C ILE A 793 -12.94 -24.87 -20.48
N ALA A 794 -13.37 -25.75 -21.40
CA ALA A 794 -12.88 -25.76 -22.78
C ALA A 794 -13.27 -24.46 -23.52
N ALA A 795 -14.54 -24.04 -23.46
CA ALA A 795 -15.01 -22.80 -24.06
C ALA A 795 -14.33 -21.56 -23.47
N LEU A 796 -14.15 -21.52 -22.14
CA LEU A 796 -13.43 -20.45 -21.45
C LEU A 796 -11.94 -20.39 -21.88
N GLY A 797 -11.28 -21.54 -22.10
CA GLY A 797 -9.91 -21.60 -22.62
C GLY A 797 -9.79 -21.01 -24.03
N VAL A 798 -10.72 -21.33 -24.93
CA VAL A 798 -10.77 -20.78 -26.28
C VAL A 798 -11.06 -19.27 -26.26
N MET A 799 -12.05 -18.80 -25.49
CA MET A 799 -12.31 -17.37 -25.33
C MET A 799 -11.11 -16.64 -24.75
N ALA A 800 -10.43 -17.22 -23.74
CA ALA A 800 -9.25 -16.64 -23.13
C ALA A 800 -8.10 -16.50 -24.13
N ALA A 801 -7.87 -17.49 -24.98
CA ALA A 801 -6.87 -17.44 -26.04
C ALA A 801 -7.19 -16.36 -27.10
N LEU A 802 -8.45 -16.27 -27.55
CA LEU A 802 -8.88 -15.23 -28.51
C LEU A 802 -8.73 -13.82 -27.92
N THR A 803 -9.11 -13.62 -26.66
CA THR A 803 -8.87 -12.36 -25.94
C THR A 803 -7.38 -12.04 -25.84
N LEU A 804 -6.54 -13.03 -25.53
CA LEU A 804 -5.09 -12.84 -25.46
C LEU A 804 -4.47 -12.49 -26.80
N LEU A 805 -4.90 -13.10 -27.91
CA LEU A 805 -4.40 -12.75 -29.24
C LEU A 805 -4.77 -11.30 -29.62
N ALA A 806 -5.98 -10.85 -29.28
CA ALA A 806 -6.39 -9.46 -29.49
C ALA A 806 -5.55 -8.46 -28.65
N VAL A 807 -5.31 -8.76 -27.37
CA VAL A 807 -4.43 -7.95 -26.50
C VAL A 807 -2.98 -7.96 -27.00
N THR A 808 -2.47 -9.13 -27.40
CA THR A 808 -1.10 -9.30 -27.90
C THR A 808 -0.86 -8.48 -29.17
N ARG A 809 -1.81 -8.51 -30.13
CA ARG A 809 -1.79 -7.68 -31.32
C ARG A 809 -1.63 -6.20 -30.96
N ASP A 810 -2.44 -5.70 -30.04
CA ASP A 810 -2.43 -4.28 -29.68
C ASP A 810 -1.16 -3.87 -28.89
N LEU A 811 -0.61 -4.76 -28.06
CA LEU A 811 0.69 -4.58 -27.38
C LEU A 811 1.90 -4.63 -28.32
N THR A 812 1.75 -5.14 -29.54
CA THR A 812 2.88 -5.38 -30.47
C THR A 812 2.77 -4.56 -31.76
N LYS A 813 1.64 -3.90 -32.01
CA LYS A 813 1.41 -3.06 -33.19
C LYS A 813 2.08 -1.69 -33.03
N ASN A 814 3.19 -1.46 -33.73
CA ASN A 814 4.01 -0.25 -33.60
C ASN A 814 3.73 0.85 -34.66
N ASP A 815 2.92 0.58 -35.69
CA ASP A 815 2.49 1.58 -36.70
C ASP A 815 1.34 2.50 -36.21
N ILE A 816 0.66 2.13 -35.12
CA ILE A 816 -0.39 2.94 -34.50
C ILE A 816 0.19 3.91 -33.46
N LYS A 817 -0.51 5.01 -33.18
CA LYS A 817 -0.19 5.94 -32.09
C LYS A 817 -1.22 5.81 -30.96
N PRO A 818 -0.81 5.61 -29.69
CA PRO A 818 0.54 5.27 -29.24
C PRO A 818 0.95 3.84 -29.67
N ALA A 819 2.25 3.65 -29.89
CA ALA A 819 2.84 2.40 -30.35
C ALA A 819 2.68 1.27 -29.31
N GLY A 820 2.47 0.04 -29.75
CA GLY A 820 2.21 -1.14 -28.91
C GLY A 820 3.19 -1.28 -27.74
N ASN A 821 4.49 -1.20 -28.03
CA ASN A 821 5.56 -1.25 -27.02
C ASN A 821 5.35 -0.27 -25.86
N SER A 822 4.79 0.92 -26.13
CA SER A 822 4.57 1.97 -25.12
C SER A 822 3.34 1.75 -24.24
N ARG A 823 2.41 0.86 -24.61
CA ARG A 823 1.14 0.66 -23.89
C ARG A 823 1.36 0.18 -22.47
N LEU A 824 2.33 -0.70 -22.23
CA LEU A 824 2.71 -1.12 -20.89
C LEU A 824 3.29 0.03 -20.05
N MET A 825 4.08 0.92 -20.66
CA MET A 825 4.58 2.12 -19.98
C MET A 825 3.45 3.14 -19.69
N GLN A 826 2.34 3.10 -20.43
CA GLN A 826 1.15 3.92 -20.19
C GLN A 826 0.19 3.34 -19.14
N LEU A 827 0.48 2.17 -18.56
CA LEU A 827 -0.17 1.64 -17.36
C LEU A 827 0.49 2.16 -16.07
N PHE A 828 1.74 2.63 -16.19
CA PHE A 828 2.57 3.22 -15.12
C PHE A 828 2.56 4.75 -15.28
N THR A 829 3.09 5.27 -16.39
CA THR A 829 3.24 6.71 -16.62
C THR A 829 2.01 7.40 -17.19
N TYR A 830 1.84 8.66 -16.80
CA TYR A 830 0.99 9.65 -17.44
C TYR A 830 1.21 9.66 -18.96
N ASN A 831 0.10 9.56 -19.70
CA ASN A 831 0.12 9.41 -21.15
C ASN A 831 0.46 10.73 -21.87
N TYR A 832 1.76 10.98 -22.09
CA TYR A 832 2.25 12.04 -22.95
C TYR A 832 2.54 11.51 -24.36
N SER A 833 2.49 12.41 -25.35
CA SER A 833 3.01 12.23 -26.71
C SER A 833 4.54 12.19 -26.79
N ARG A 834 5.19 11.43 -25.89
CA ARG A 834 6.64 11.17 -25.92
C ARG A 834 6.94 10.18 -27.05
N HIS A 835 7.98 10.46 -27.84
CA HIS A 835 8.46 9.51 -28.84
C HIS A 835 9.08 8.29 -28.16
N TRP A 836 8.87 7.11 -28.75
CA TRP A 836 9.52 5.88 -28.28
C TRP A 836 11.05 5.96 -28.53
N PRO A 837 11.91 5.37 -27.68
CA PRO A 837 13.35 5.37 -27.90
C PRO A 837 13.73 4.55 -29.14
N GLU A 838 14.37 5.19 -30.12
CA GLU A 838 14.76 4.62 -31.44
C GLU A 838 15.59 3.33 -31.35
N HIS A 839 16.26 3.09 -30.21
CA HIS A 839 17.13 1.93 -29.98
C HIS A 839 16.52 0.87 -29.07
N LEU A 840 15.25 1.01 -28.66
CA LEU A 840 14.52 0.01 -27.89
C LEU A 840 13.39 -0.62 -28.72
N ASP A 841 13.30 -1.95 -28.74
CA ASP A 841 12.15 -2.69 -29.25
C ASP A 841 11.85 -3.91 -28.37
N PHE A 842 10.61 -4.02 -27.91
CA PHE A 842 10.10 -5.17 -27.14
C PHE A 842 9.07 -6.00 -27.92
N GLN A 843 8.80 -5.68 -29.19
CA GLN A 843 7.75 -6.30 -30.00
C GLN A 843 7.91 -7.83 -30.05
N GLY A 844 9.12 -8.32 -30.34
CA GLY A 844 9.40 -9.75 -30.45
C GLY A 844 9.14 -10.55 -29.16
N ILE A 845 9.45 -9.98 -27.99
CA ILE A 845 9.23 -10.68 -26.70
C ILE A 845 7.79 -10.56 -26.21
N LEU A 846 7.11 -9.43 -26.46
CA LEU A 846 5.68 -9.29 -26.20
C LEU A 846 4.84 -10.22 -27.08
N LEU A 847 5.22 -10.40 -28.36
CA LEU A 847 4.67 -11.44 -29.23
C LEU A 847 4.88 -12.84 -28.63
N ALA A 848 6.09 -13.16 -28.17
CA ALA A 848 6.40 -14.47 -27.61
C ALA A 848 5.58 -14.79 -26.34
N PHE A 849 5.50 -13.86 -25.38
CA PHE A 849 4.66 -14.04 -24.18
C PHE A 849 3.18 -14.21 -24.54
N GLY A 850 2.68 -13.43 -25.50
CA GLY A 850 1.29 -13.46 -25.92
C GLY A 850 0.91 -14.76 -26.63
N LEU A 851 1.73 -15.20 -27.59
CA LEU A 851 1.54 -16.45 -28.33
C LEU A 851 1.66 -17.67 -27.41
N VAL A 852 2.68 -17.75 -26.56
CA VAL A 852 2.83 -18.84 -25.57
C VAL A 852 1.63 -18.90 -24.63
N SER A 853 1.19 -17.76 -24.09
CA SER A 853 0.04 -17.72 -23.18
C SER A 853 -1.28 -18.07 -23.88
N ALA A 854 -1.48 -17.63 -25.12
CA ALA A 854 -2.65 -18.00 -25.92
C ALA A 854 -2.68 -19.50 -26.26
N VAL A 855 -1.55 -20.10 -26.65
CA VAL A 855 -1.44 -21.55 -26.89
C VAL A 855 -1.70 -22.34 -25.61
N LEU A 856 -1.18 -21.90 -24.46
CA LEU A 856 -1.50 -22.51 -23.16
C LEU A 856 -2.99 -22.42 -22.84
N CYS A 857 -3.65 -21.28 -23.08
CA CYS A 857 -5.10 -21.15 -22.93
C CYS A 857 -5.90 -22.08 -23.87
N LEU A 858 -5.47 -22.29 -25.12
CA LEU A 858 -6.08 -23.29 -26.02
C LEU A 858 -5.91 -24.72 -25.49
N LEU A 859 -4.71 -25.06 -24.98
CA LEU A 859 -4.43 -26.39 -24.42
C LEU A 859 -5.24 -26.71 -23.15
N LEU A 860 -5.92 -25.74 -22.54
CA LEU A 860 -6.92 -26.00 -21.50
C LEU A 860 -8.14 -26.80 -22.01
N VAL A 861 -8.37 -26.93 -23.32
CA VAL A 861 -9.30 -27.91 -23.88
C VAL A 861 -8.94 -29.34 -23.41
N VAL A 862 -7.65 -29.67 -23.40
CA VAL A 862 -7.14 -31.06 -23.34
C VAL A 862 -7.17 -31.62 -21.90
N ARG A 863 -8.32 -32.22 -21.52
CA ARG A 863 -8.67 -32.69 -20.16
C ARG A 863 -7.53 -33.38 -19.36
N PRO A 864 -6.70 -34.29 -19.93
CA PRO A 864 -5.63 -34.94 -19.18
C PRO A 864 -4.52 -33.99 -18.68
N ILE A 865 -4.16 -32.95 -19.45
CA ILE A 865 -2.97 -32.11 -19.20
C ILE A 865 -3.30 -30.76 -18.55
N ARG A 866 -4.57 -30.42 -18.32
CA ARG A 866 -5.03 -29.09 -17.84
C ARG A 866 -4.23 -28.54 -16.66
N HIS A 867 -3.88 -29.38 -15.69
CA HIS A 867 -3.12 -28.97 -14.50
C HIS A 867 -1.63 -28.70 -14.79
N HIS A 868 -1.02 -29.40 -15.77
CA HIS A 868 0.32 -29.09 -16.25
C HIS A 868 0.34 -27.79 -17.06
N VAL A 869 -0.66 -27.60 -17.93
CA VAL A 869 -0.87 -26.38 -18.72
C VAL A 869 -1.07 -25.16 -17.81
N ALA A 870 -1.90 -25.29 -16.77
CA ALA A 870 -2.09 -24.27 -15.73
C ALA A 870 -0.79 -23.99 -14.95
N THR A 871 0.04 -25.02 -14.66
CA THR A 871 1.37 -24.83 -14.06
C THR A 871 2.28 -24.01 -15.00
N ALA A 872 2.31 -24.35 -16.28
CA ALA A 872 3.14 -23.68 -17.28
C ALA A 872 2.70 -22.23 -17.53
N LEU A 873 1.40 -21.95 -17.47
CA LEU A 873 0.84 -20.59 -17.58
C LEU A 873 1.21 -19.73 -16.36
N CYS A 874 1.10 -20.27 -15.14
CA CYS A 874 1.61 -19.60 -13.93
C CYS A 874 3.12 -19.30 -14.07
N ALA A 875 3.92 -20.27 -14.51
CA ALA A 875 5.35 -20.08 -14.71
C ALA A 875 5.65 -19.00 -15.77
N SER A 876 4.92 -19.00 -16.89
CA SER A 876 5.02 -17.99 -17.95
C SER A 876 4.71 -16.58 -17.42
N ALA A 877 3.61 -16.42 -16.67
CA ALA A 877 3.22 -15.14 -16.09
C ALA A 877 4.22 -14.61 -15.05
N LEU A 878 4.79 -15.49 -14.21
CA LEU A 878 5.85 -15.13 -13.26
C LEU A 878 7.12 -14.65 -13.98
N VAL A 879 7.56 -15.36 -15.03
CA VAL A 879 8.70 -14.95 -15.87
C VAL A 879 8.42 -13.61 -16.56
N GLY A 880 7.18 -13.40 -17.02
CA GLY A 880 6.73 -12.14 -17.61
C GLY A 880 6.73 -10.97 -16.64
N ALA A 881 6.31 -11.19 -15.39
CA ALA A 881 6.36 -10.16 -14.34
C ALA A 881 7.80 -9.82 -13.91
N VAL A 882 8.65 -10.82 -13.72
CA VAL A 882 10.09 -10.63 -13.42
C VAL A 882 10.77 -9.84 -14.54
N TRP A 883 10.52 -10.19 -15.81
CA TRP A 883 11.03 -9.43 -16.97
C TRP A 883 10.43 -8.02 -17.04
N GLY A 884 9.13 -7.87 -16.77
CA GLY A 884 8.42 -6.59 -16.79
C GLY A 884 9.04 -5.54 -15.87
N VAL A 885 9.32 -5.92 -14.62
CA VAL A 885 9.90 -4.98 -13.63
C VAL A 885 11.42 -4.90 -13.66
N ASN A 886 12.14 -6.00 -13.92
CA ASN A 886 13.61 -6.02 -13.85
C ASN A 886 14.32 -5.77 -15.20
N VAL A 887 13.59 -5.81 -16.33
CA VAL A 887 14.16 -5.54 -17.67
C VAL A 887 13.41 -4.42 -18.37
N TYR A 888 12.12 -4.59 -18.66
CA TYR A 888 11.34 -3.62 -19.44
C TYR A 888 11.31 -2.24 -18.75
N LEU A 889 10.94 -2.20 -17.46
CA LEU A 889 10.86 -0.95 -16.70
C LEU A 889 12.23 -0.28 -16.54
N VAL A 890 13.25 -1.04 -16.12
CA VAL A 890 14.64 -0.59 -15.95
C VAL A 890 15.23 -0.01 -17.25
N ARG A 891 14.96 -0.63 -18.40
CA ARG A 891 15.45 -0.16 -19.71
C ARG A 891 14.70 1.06 -20.22
N CYS A 892 13.43 1.23 -19.86
CA CYS A 892 12.63 2.39 -20.28
C CYS A 892 12.80 3.62 -19.36
N SER A 893 13.04 3.41 -18.06
CA SER A 893 13.05 4.48 -17.06
C SER A 893 13.98 5.68 -17.36
N PRO A 894 15.21 5.51 -17.91
CA PRO A 894 16.08 6.66 -18.22
C PRO A 894 15.53 7.58 -19.30
N HIS A 895 14.56 7.11 -20.10
CA HIS A 895 13.92 7.87 -21.16
C HIS A 895 12.63 8.56 -20.71
N TRP A 896 12.11 8.21 -19.53
CA TRP A 896 10.94 8.84 -18.92
C TRP A 896 11.32 9.82 -17.82
N GLY A 897 12.20 9.40 -16.92
CA GLY A 897 12.81 10.21 -15.85
C GLY A 897 14.02 11.02 -16.30
N GLN A 898 14.89 11.34 -15.33
CA GLN A 898 16.10 12.16 -15.53
C GLN A 898 17.30 11.80 -14.61
N ARG A 899 17.23 10.74 -13.78
CA ARG A 899 18.30 10.36 -12.83
C ARG A 899 19.68 10.37 -13.49
N GLU A 900 19.77 9.76 -14.66
CA GLU A 900 21.00 9.53 -15.43
C GLU A 900 21.56 10.83 -16.02
N THR A 901 20.70 11.76 -16.45
CA THR A 901 21.10 13.10 -16.89
C THR A 901 21.64 13.94 -15.73
N MET A 902 21.10 13.75 -14.52
CA MET A 902 21.58 14.42 -13.31
C MET A 902 22.88 13.80 -12.79
N GLN A 903 22.98 12.47 -12.79
CA GLN A 903 24.22 11.75 -12.50
C GLN A 903 25.36 12.22 -13.42
N ALA A 904 25.14 12.26 -14.74
CA ALA A 904 26.12 12.75 -15.70
C ALA A 904 26.56 14.21 -15.43
N TYR A 905 25.72 15.04 -14.81
CA TYR A 905 26.11 16.39 -14.37
C TYR A 905 27.08 16.33 -13.19
N TYR A 906 26.78 15.57 -12.13
CA TYR A 906 27.73 15.41 -11.02
C TYR A 906 29.03 14.74 -11.46
N GLU A 907 29.00 13.73 -12.35
CA GLU A 907 30.20 13.08 -12.91
C GLU A 907 31.13 14.06 -13.66
N HIS A 908 30.58 15.08 -14.33
CA HIS A 908 31.35 16.05 -15.12
C HIS A 908 31.65 17.37 -14.40
N ARG A 909 30.98 17.63 -13.27
CA ARG A 909 31.12 18.82 -12.42
C ARG A 909 32.35 18.70 -11.54
N SER A 910 33.22 19.69 -11.59
CA SER A 910 34.45 19.75 -10.79
C SER A 910 34.26 20.50 -9.47
N THR A 911 33.32 21.45 -9.38
CA THR A 911 33.07 22.18 -8.11
C THR A 911 31.59 22.51 -7.87
N PRO A 912 31.16 22.71 -6.60
CA PRO A 912 29.82 23.19 -6.28
C PRO A 912 29.44 24.54 -6.93
N LYS A 913 30.41 25.36 -7.36
CA LYS A 913 30.20 26.68 -7.95
C LYS A 913 29.79 26.65 -9.42
N GLU A 914 29.87 25.49 -10.08
CA GLU A 914 29.43 25.31 -11.47
C GLU A 914 27.93 24.96 -11.46
N PRO A 915 27.04 25.81 -12.02
CA PRO A 915 25.61 25.58 -11.96
C PRO A 915 25.11 24.76 -13.17
N LEU A 916 24.17 23.87 -12.92
CA LEU A 916 23.22 23.38 -13.93
C LEU A 916 22.09 24.40 -14.12
N VAL A 917 21.56 24.50 -15.34
CA VAL A 917 20.52 25.46 -15.72
C VAL A 917 19.52 24.78 -16.67
N ALA A 918 18.22 24.89 -16.41
CA ALA A 918 17.19 24.49 -17.37
C ALA A 918 16.97 25.61 -18.41
N TYR A 919 17.33 25.33 -19.67
CA TYR A 919 17.12 26.26 -20.78
C TYR A 919 15.92 25.86 -21.62
N GLN A 920 14.95 26.78 -21.75
CA GLN A 920 13.68 26.59 -22.48
C GLN A 920 12.96 25.30 -22.04
N MET A 921 12.75 25.12 -20.74
CA MET A 921 12.04 23.98 -20.16
C MET A 921 11.00 24.41 -19.13
N ASN A 922 9.81 23.79 -19.18
CA ASN A 922 8.81 23.88 -18.12
C ASN A 922 9.19 22.92 -16.99
N TRP A 923 10.02 23.39 -16.06
CA TRP A 923 10.69 22.57 -15.04
C TRP A 923 9.77 22.18 -13.85
N LYS A 924 8.54 21.75 -14.15
CA LYS A 924 7.44 21.45 -13.22
C LYS A 924 7.28 19.95 -12.93
N GLY A 925 8.38 19.26 -12.64
CA GLY A 925 8.34 17.85 -12.23
C GLY A 925 9.70 17.22 -11.98
N GLU A 926 10.75 17.69 -12.66
CA GLU A 926 12.04 16.98 -12.75
C GLU A 926 13.06 17.46 -11.68
N ASN A 927 12.57 17.81 -10.49
CA ASN A 927 13.31 18.55 -9.46
C ASN A 927 14.02 17.71 -8.40
N PHE A 928 13.52 16.51 -8.14
CA PHE A 928 13.85 15.66 -6.99
C PHE A 928 15.37 15.54 -6.74
N TYR A 929 16.11 15.09 -7.76
CA TYR A 929 17.56 14.84 -7.69
C TYR A 929 18.44 16.08 -7.42
N LEU A 930 17.91 17.28 -7.63
CA LEU A 930 18.58 18.55 -7.33
C LEU A 930 17.95 19.28 -6.13
N GLY A 931 16.86 18.76 -5.57
CA GLY A 931 16.00 19.47 -4.63
C GLY A 931 15.68 20.89 -5.08
N ASN A 932 15.22 21.07 -6.33
CA ASN A 932 14.95 22.36 -6.98
C ASN A 932 16.08 23.43 -6.92
N LYS A 933 17.34 23.04 -6.67
CA LYS A 933 18.50 23.95 -6.63
C LYS A 933 19.02 24.29 -8.03
N MET A 934 18.13 24.73 -8.91
CA MET A 934 18.46 24.94 -10.32
C MET A 934 17.70 26.13 -10.92
N PRO A 935 18.39 27.13 -11.49
CA PRO A 935 17.77 28.19 -12.28
C PRO A 935 17.03 27.62 -13.50
N ALA A 936 15.72 27.89 -13.59
CA ALA A 936 14.88 27.43 -14.70
C ALA A 936 14.37 28.61 -15.55
N PHE A 937 14.61 28.54 -16.86
CA PHE A 937 14.18 29.53 -17.84
C PHE A 937 13.18 28.90 -18.82
N VAL A 938 11.88 28.99 -18.52
CA VAL A 938 10.81 28.52 -19.42
C VAL A 938 10.84 29.29 -20.74
N SER A 939 11.05 30.62 -20.66
CA SER A 939 11.35 31.51 -21.79
C SER A 939 12.74 32.13 -21.62
N SER A 940 13.45 32.29 -22.73
CA SER A 940 14.86 32.73 -22.78
C SER A 940 14.99 34.22 -23.16
N GLY A 941 16.04 34.62 -23.88
CA GLY A 941 16.26 36.01 -24.29
C GLY A 941 16.76 36.92 -23.16
N LYS A 942 16.19 38.12 -23.03
CA LYS A 942 16.74 39.21 -22.19
C LYS A 942 17.01 38.80 -20.74
N LYS A 943 16.06 38.11 -20.08
CA LYS A 943 16.22 37.64 -18.68
C LYS A 943 17.37 36.61 -18.56
N PHE A 944 17.46 35.67 -19.50
CA PHE A 944 18.52 34.67 -19.54
C PHE A 944 19.90 35.30 -19.78
N LYS A 945 20.05 36.14 -20.82
CA LYS A 945 21.31 36.83 -21.10
C LYS A 945 21.75 37.76 -19.96
N GLN A 946 20.82 38.45 -19.29
CA GLN A 946 21.13 39.25 -18.09
C GLN A 946 21.61 38.39 -16.92
N TRP A 947 20.97 37.24 -16.66
CA TRP A 947 21.41 36.31 -15.62
C TRP A 947 22.80 35.72 -15.93
N MET A 948 23.04 35.28 -17.17
CA MET A 948 24.36 34.81 -17.62
C MET A 948 25.43 35.90 -17.43
N LYS A 949 25.14 37.17 -17.78
CA LYS A 949 26.07 38.30 -17.56
C LYS A 949 26.33 38.55 -16.06
N LYS A 950 25.34 38.34 -15.19
CA LYS A 950 25.52 38.39 -13.71
C LYS A 950 26.43 37.26 -13.22
N GLN A 951 26.19 36.01 -13.64
CA GLN A 951 27.01 34.87 -13.20
C GLN A 951 28.46 34.95 -13.70
N LYS A 952 28.68 35.37 -14.96
CA LYS A 952 30.03 35.64 -15.47
C LYS A 952 30.76 36.71 -14.63
N LYS A 953 30.06 37.78 -14.23
CA LYS A 953 30.59 38.80 -13.29
C LYS A 953 30.89 38.26 -11.88
N LEU A 954 30.22 37.20 -11.44
CA LEU A 954 30.49 36.49 -10.18
C LEU A 954 31.60 35.43 -10.31
N GLY A 955 32.34 35.41 -11.42
CA GLY A 955 33.47 34.51 -11.64
C GLY A 955 33.11 33.09 -12.08
N VAL A 956 31.84 32.81 -12.40
CA VAL A 956 31.42 31.49 -12.90
C VAL A 956 31.96 31.27 -14.31
N LYS A 957 32.94 30.36 -14.44
CA LYS A 957 33.62 30.02 -15.70
C LYS A 957 33.04 28.81 -16.44
N VAL A 958 32.31 27.93 -15.76
CA VAL A 958 31.71 26.73 -16.35
C VAL A 958 30.22 26.70 -16.02
N PHE A 959 29.40 26.43 -17.03
CA PHE A 959 27.94 26.32 -16.94
C PHE A 959 27.51 24.99 -17.54
N PHE A 960 26.60 24.30 -16.85
CA PHE A 960 25.92 23.13 -17.39
C PHE A 960 24.49 23.51 -17.78
N PHE A 961 23.98 22.89 -18.84
CA PHE A 961 22.64 23.13 -19.36
C PHE A 961 21.90 21.82 -19.56
N THR A 962 20.67 21.75 -19.07
CA THR A 962 19.68 20.73 -19.43
C THR A 962 18.61 21.35 -20.33
N THR A 963 18.30 20.65 -21.42
CA THR A 963 17.31 21.06 -22.44
C THR A 963 16.90 19.87 -23.30
N GLU A 964 15.93 20.07 -24.20
CA GLU A 964 15.55 19.06 -25.20
C GLU A 964 16.55 18.99 -26.36
N HIS A 965 16.75 17.81 -26.96
CA HIS A 965 17.67 17.60 -28.09
C HIS A 965 17.46 18.59 -29.25
N SER A 966 16.20 18.99 -29.51
CA SER A 966 15.80 19.95 -30.53
C SER A 966 16.27 21.40 -30.27
N ARG A 967 16.60 21.77 -29.03
CA ARG A 967 16.86 23.16 -28.61
C ARG A 967 18.34 23.55 -28.55
N ILE A 968 19.27 22.61 -28.73
CA ILE A 968 20.73 22.87 -28.68
C ILE A 968 21.18 23.98 -29.63
N SER A 969 20.67 24.01 -30.86
CA SER A 969 21.02 25.05 -31.84
C SER A 969 20.49 26.43 -31.45
N SER A 970 19.43 26.50 -30.64
CA SER A 970 18.96 27.77 -30.04
C SER A 970 19.86 28.21 -28.89
N LEU A 971 20.20 27.29 -27.98
CA LEU A 971 21.09 27.53 -26.85
C LEU A 971 22.47 28.03 -27.30
N LYS A 972 23.07 27.39 -28.32
CA LYS A 972 24.37 27.82 -28.88
C LYS A 972 24.31 29.25 -29.41
N ARG A 973 23.26 29.62 -30.15
CA ARG A 973 23.06 30.99 -30.67
C ARG A 973 22.83 32.02 -29.55
N GLU A 974 22.07 31.67 -28.51
CA GLU A 974 21.86 32.58 -27.37
C GLU A 974 23.10 32.75 -26.47
N LEU A 975 24.01 31.77 -26.48
CA LEU A 975 25.34 31.88 -25.85
C LEU A 975 26.39 32.53 -26.77
N ASP A 976 25.96 33.10 -27.90
CA ASP A 976 26.78 33.82 -28.88
C ASP A 976 27.81 32.91 -29.60
N ASN A 977 27.38 31.69 -29.92
CA ASN A 977 28.12 30.62 -30.63
C ASN A 977 29.52 30.31 -30.03
N PRO A 978 29.58 29.85 -28.77
CA PRO A 978 30.83 29.70 -28.04
C PRO A 978 31.72 28.56 -28.56
N LYS A 979 33.04 28.77 -28.56
CA LYS A 979 34.05 27.78 -29.01
C LYS A 979 34.09 26.53 -28.12
N LYS A 980 33.96 26.70 -26.80
CA LYS A 980 34.02 25.62 -25.81
C LYS A 980 32.62 25.16 -25.36
N PHE A 981 31.95 24.38 -26.20
CA PHE A 981 30.62 23.83 -25.91
C PHE A 981 30.55 22.32 -26.20
N ASP A 982 30.47 21.53 -25.13
CA ASP A 982 30.41 20.07 -25.18
C ASP A 982 28.94 19.62 -25.01
N VAL A 983 28.49 18.62 -25.77
CA VAL A 983 27.26 17.86 -25.45
C VAL A 983 27.70 16.57 -24.79
N LEU A 984 27.26 16.34 -23.54
CA LEU A 984 27.80 15.30 -22.66
C LEU A 984 26.97 14.02 -22.63
N THR A 985 25.69 14.08 -22.99
CA THR A 985 24.81 12.91 -23.05
C THR A 985 24.07 12.81 -24.39
N THR A 986 23.67 11.61 -24.76
CA THR A 986 23.12 11.28 -26.08
C THR A 986 21.66 10.80 -25.99
N LYS A 987 20.97 10.72 -27.13
CA LYS A 987 19.63 10.10 -27.23
C LYS A 987 19.56 8.68 -26.65
N LYS A 988 20.69 7.95 -26.59
CA LYS A 988 20.77 6.59 -26.02
C LYS A 988 20.69 6.59 -24.49
N LEU A 989 21.07 7.69 -23.82
CA LEU A 989 20.87 7.85 -22.38
C LEU A 989 19.43 8.31 -22.09
N ASN A 990 19.02 9.41 -22.72
CA ASN A 990 17.66 9.96 -22.60
C ASN A 990 17.25 10.51 -23.97
N ASN A 991 16.14 10.02 -24.54
CA ASN A 991 15.73 10.39 -25.90
C ASN A 991 15.03 11.77 -25.98
N LYS A 992 14.65 12.35 -24.83
CA LYS A 992 13.96 13.65 -24.73
C LYS A 992 14.91 14.76 -24.30
N PHE A 993 15.75 14.52 -23.31
CA PHE A 993 16.62 15.50 -22.67
C PHE A 993 18.11 15.17 -22.82
N LEU A 994 18.96 16.17 -22.63
CA LEU A 994 20.41 16.03 -22.61
C LEU A 994 21.06 16.93 -21.57
N LEU A 995 22.35 16.69 -21.35
CA LEU A 995 23.27 17.57 -20.65
C LEU A 995 24.27 18.16 -21.65
N ALA A 996 24.51 19.46 -21.55
CA ALA A 996 25.59 20.16 -22.24
C ALA A 996 26.44 20.98 -21.27
N ARG A 997 27.71 21.24 -21.61
CA ARG A 997 28.66 22.02 -20.84
C ARG A 997 29.25 23.14 -21.67
N TYR A 998 29.07 24.37 -21.22
CA TYR A 998 29.67 25.58 -21.77
C TYR A 998 30.81 26.04 -20.83
N ARG A 999 32.00 26.24 -21.39
CA ARG A 999 33.08 26.96 -20.69
C ARG A 999 33.20 28.37 -21.26
N VAL A 1000 33.21 29.36 -20.38
CA VAL A 1000 33.55 30.74 -20.75
C VAL A 1000 35.03 30.79 -21.14
N ASP A 1001 35.33 31.56 -22.19
CA ASP A 1001 36.70 31.86 -22.61
C ASP A 1001 37.36 32.89 -21.68
#